data_AF-A0A4Z2C877-F1
#
_entry.id   AF-A0A4Z2C877-F1
#
_cell.length_a   1.000
_cell.length_b   1.000
_cell.length_c   1.000
_cell.angle_alpha   90.00
_cell.angle_beta   90.00
_cell.angle_gamma   90.00
#
_symmetry.space_group_name_H-M   'P 1'
#
loop_
_entity.id
_entity.type
_entity.pdbx_description
1 polymer ?
#
loop_
_entity_poly.entity_id
_entity_poly.type
_entity_poly.pdbx_seq_one_letter_code
_entity_poly.pdbx_strand_id
1 'polypeptide(L)'
;MCRFLRYCVSHCLHAAMTRLEEVNDEVSGWSSVRWLGYLSGLNLLVALCLGLYVRWEKTAETVLLVIFVLALIFFGVACLVYYYFNMERLSLRLLHPWFGFMLGLLCFLNSPALEGDVKERASNYLLLSSVVLRTLWALLDRLFGCTRYRPAFLTTAERLELVGFATASTVLPIQKSLSVMVLVVALATLIVALRMKAFLALHNLVCFAVITAVLFFPSLNITNPFALACFFSQLICDPLLDVYFSGLSVTERWQPFLLWRGLWRRLSLLPLLAVQVTFVVLAAHKLTDKEQQLLIMVPGFVVCTLFWAICHMVFVITVWGFHSKLSECQRVCSLQLSVHSRLDKIMASKGMRHFCLISERLVKFTLLSTVAVAALCWQSSSSVFMSVFLLILPLESLFHGLFYELGSTLGGTSVGYAVVIPTNYCSPDGQPMLLPPDQVQELNRRSTGMLNNVQRFFAYHIIEAFGCDYSTSGVTLEALQAKIKSFLEFRTKDGPRHDTYVIFFSGHTHRSGEWALAGGDTLRLDQILGWWKEKNSSICSRLIVVLDCENSLPWVNGVKKAGGLYVAVQGATFAKVTDMENQDPPQLGDFTAQWVEYNCNPNSAIQWCERGRAVSAVYGVSKHWSDYTLHLPTGSDLTDHWRMYFPRITYPVIQLALECGSSDELWLCNACLRFFRRVKLNWFPPAVLDTGQGFKLVRS
;
A
#
# COMPACT_ATOMS: atom_id res chain seq x y z
N MET A 1 -18.51 4.59 -0.50
CA MET A 1 -19.42 4.37 0.65
C MET A 1 -18.69 3.88 1.90
N CYS A 2 -17.95 2.77 1.86
CA CYS A 2 -17.31 2.20 3.07
C CYS A 2 -16.31 3.13 3.77
N ARG A 3 -15.53 3.97 3.06
CA ARG A 3 -14.60 4.94 3.69
C ARG A 3 -15.32 6.06 4.44
N PHE A 4 -16.48 6.53 3.94
CA PHE A 4 -17.28 7.58 4.59
C PHE A 4 -18.01 7.03 5.81
N LEU A 5 -18.57 5.82 5.72
CA LEU A 5 -19.17 5.12 6.86
C LEU A 5 -18.12 4.81 7.94
N ARG A 6 -16.91 4.36 7.56
CA ARG A 6 -15.78 4.20 8.50
C ARG A 6 -15.41 5.50 9.17
N TYR A 7 -15.32 6.59 8.39
CA TYR A 7 -15.01 7.91 8.90
C TYR A 7 -16.09 8.40 9.86
N CYS A 8 -17.38 8.34 9.50
CA CYS A 8 -18.48 8.74 10.37
C CYS A 8 -18.55 7.90 11.64
N VAL A 9 -18.45 6.56 11.55
CA VAL A 9 -18.49 5.70 12.74
C VAL A 9 -17.27 5.96 13.61
N SER A 10 -16.06 6.04 13.04
CA SER A 10 -14.83 6.35 13.79
C SER A 10 -14.88 7.74 14.43
N HIS A 11 -15.42 8.75 13.76
CA HIS A 11 -15.42 10.13 14.23
C HIS A 11 -16.56 10.38 15.23
N CYS A 12 -17.71 9.73 15.07
CA CYS A 12 -18.78 9.74 16.06
C CYS A 12 -18.38 8.97 17.32
N LEU A 13 -17.69 7.82 17.18
CA LEU A 13 -17.12 7.11 18.33
C LEU A 13 -16.05 7.95 19.02
N HIS A 14 -15.13 8.55 18.25
CA HIS A 14 -14.08 9.38 18.83
C HIS A 14 -14.65 10.61 19.54
N ALA A 15 -15.65 11.30 18.96
CA ALA A 15 -16.31 12.44 19.58
C ALA A 15 -17.15 12.07 20.80
N ALA A 16 -17.79 10.89 20.81
CA ALA A 16 -18.49 10.37 21.99
C ALA A 16 -17.50 9.97 23.09
N MET A 17 -16.29 9.52 22.74
CA MET A 17 -15.25 9.12 23.69
C MET A 17 -14.46 10.29 24.25
N THR A 18 -14.16 11.33 23.48
CA THR A 18 -13.57 12.57 24.03
C THR A 18 -14.52 13.22 25.04
N ARG A 19 -15.83 13.15 24.79
CA ARG A 19 -16.88 13.56 25.75
C ARG A 19 -16.93 12.66 27.00
N LEU A 20 -16.49 11.42 26.93
CA LEU A 20 -16.46 10.48 28.05
C LEU A 20 -15.17 10.61 28.88
N GLU A 21 -14.04 10.90 28.23
CA GLU A 21 -12.76 11.26 28.86
C GLU A 21 -12.85 12.59 29.62
N GLU A 22 -13.58 13.59 29.08
CA GLU A 22 -13.85 14.84 29.80
C GLU A 22 -14.72 14.64 31.07
N VAL A 23 -15.42 13.50 31.19
CA VAL A 23 -16.35 13.22 32.29
C VAL A 23 -15.75 12.27 33.35
N ASN A 24 -14.73 11.49 33.01
CA ASN A 24 -14.06 10.56 33.93
C ASN A 24 -12.61 11.00 34.15
N ASP A 25 -12.27 11.39 35.39
CA ASP A 25 -10.89 11.65 35.82
C ASP A 25 -9.94 10.55 35.30
N GLU A 26 -8.87 10.99 34.62
CA GLU A 26 -7.93 10.23 33.76
C GLU A 26 -7.30 8.97 34.40
N VAL A 27 -7.47 8.75 35.70
CA VAL A 27 -6.79 7.70 36.46
C VAL A 27 -7.63 6.41 36.60
N SER A 28 -8.96 6.51 36.54
CA SER A 28 -9.85 5.36 36.86
C SER A 28 -9.95 4.35 35.70
N GLY A 29 -10.27 4.81 34.48
CA GLY A 29 -10.49 3.93 33.32
C GLY A 29 -9.25 3.14 32.88
N TRP A 30 -8.07 3.77 32.88
CA TRP A 30 -6.82 3.13 32.47
C TRP A 30 -6.39 2.01 33.42
N SER A 31 -6.62 2.18 34.72
CA SER A 31 -6.32 1.16 35.72
C SER A 31 -7.23 -0.07 35.54
N SER A 32 -8.53 0.14 35.33
CA SER A 32 -9.51 -0.93 35.13
C SER A 32 -9.26 -1.74 33.85
N VAL A 33 -8.87 -1.08 32.75
CA VAL A 33 -8.54 -1.75 31.48
C VAL A 33 -7.33 -2.68 31.65
N ARG A 34 -6.30 -2.26 32.38
CA ARG A 34 -5.13 -3.11 32.67
C ARG A 34 -5.47 -4.30 33.54
N TRP A 35 -6.30 -4.11 34.58
CA TRP A 35 -6.78 -5.21 35.43
C TRP A 35 -7.52 -6.28 34.66
N LEU A 36 -8.30 -5.90 33.63
CA LEU A 36 -9.03 -6.84 32.79
C LEU A 36 -8.08 -7.73 31.97
N GLY A 37 -6.98 -7.16 31.48
CA GLY A 37 -5.90 -7.92 30.82
C GLY A 37 -5.23 -8.94 31.77
N TYR A 38 -4.88 -8.52 33.00
CA TYR A 38 -4.31 -9.44 34.00
C TYR A 38 -5.28 -10.55 34.39
N LEU A 39 -6.57 -10.22 34.58
CA LEU A 39 -7.60 -11.19 34.89
C LEU A 39 -7.75 -12.24 33.79
N SER A 40 -7.73 -11.81 32.52
CA SER A 40 -7.77 -12.72 31.37
C SER A 40 -6.60 -13.72 31.38
N GLY A 41 -5.39 -13.26 31.70
CA GLY A 41 -4.19 -14.09 31.78
C GLY A 41 -4.19 -15.05 32.97
N LEU A 42 -4.62 -14.59 34.16
CA LEU A 42 -4.77 -15.43 35.33
C LEU A 42 -5.83 -16.52 35.11
N ASN A 43 -6.96 -16.14 34.52
CA ASN A 43 -8.03 -17.07 34.20
C ASN A 43 -7.57 -18.15 33.21
N LEU A 44 -6.78 -17.77 32.19
CA LEU A 44 -6.15 -18.73 31.28
C LEU A 44 -5.23 -19.69 32.02
N LEU A 45 -4.35 -19.18 32.88
CA LEU A 45 -3.42 -19.99 33.67
C LEU A 45 -4.14 -21.05 34.52
N VAL A 46 -5.19 -20.64 35.25
CA VAL A 46 -6.01 -21.55 36.06
C VAL A 46 -6.68 -22.60 35.19
N ALA A 47 -7.24 -22.20 34.04
CA ALA A 47 -7.87 -23.13 33.10
C ALA A 47 -6.90 -24.20 32.60
N LEU A 48 -5.66 -23.79 32.26
CA LEU A 48 -4.61 -24.68 31.78
C LEU A 48 -4.16 -25.68 32.84
N CYS A 49 -3.89 -25.21 34.06
CA CYS A 49 -3.49 -26.06 35.17
C CYS A 49 -4.58 -27.07 35.53
N LEU A 50 -5.84 -26.63 35.60
CA LEU A 50 -6.97 -27.51 35.89
C LEU A 50 -7.16 -28.56 34.78
N GLY A 51 -7.12 -28.16 33.51
CA GLY A 51 -7.31 -29.09 32.39
C GLY A 51 -6.24 -30.18 32.31
N LEU A 52 -4.98 -29.85 32.62
CA LEU A 52 -3.90 -30.84 32.66
C LEU A 52 -3.98 -31.74 33.88
N TYR A 53 -4.34 -31.19 35.03
CA TYR A 53 -4.54 -31.96 36.25
C TYR A 53 -5.61 -33.04 36.07
N VAL A 54 -6.75 -32.70 35.46
CA VAL A 54 -7.85 -33.65 35.21
C VAL A 54 -7.43 -34.77 34.26
N ARG A 55 -6.67 -34.44 33.20
CA ARG A 55 -6.13 -35.45 32.28
C ARG A 55 -5.21 -36.42 33.01
N TRP A 56 -4.27 -35.92 33.80
CA TRP A 56 -3.40 -36.77 34.61
C TRP A 56 -4.17 -37.61 35.62
N GLU A 57 -5.14 -37.04 36.33
CA GLU A 57 -5.98 -37.75 37.32
C GLU A 57 -6.74 -38.92 36.69
N LYS A 58 -7.19 -38.78 35.44
CA LYS A 58 -7.97 -39.81 34.74
C LYS A 58 -7.12 -40.85 34.00
N THR A 59 -6.00 -40.46 33.41
CA THR A 59 -5.16 -41.39 32.65
C THR A 59 -4.10 -42.08 33.51
N ALA A 60 -3.76 -41.51 34.67
CA ALA A 60 -2.66 -41.95 35.54
C ALA A 60 -1.31 -42.10 34.81
N GLU A 61 -1.14 -41.46 33.65
CA GLU A 61 0.09 -41.53 32.88
C GLU A 61 1.20 -40.70 33.53
N THR A 62 2.30 -41.35 33.87
CA THR A 62 3.48 -40.71 34.47
C THR A 62 4.11 -39.65 33.57
N VAL A 63 4.00 -39.82 32.25
CA VAL A 63 4.50 -38.86 31.25
C VAL A 63 3.79 -37.50 31.38
N LEU A 64 2.47 -37.49 31.59
CA LEU A 64 1.71 -36.24 31.78
C LEU A 64 2.10 -35.52 33.07
N LEU A 65 2.38 -36.28 34.15
CA LEU A 65 2.86 -35.72 35.40
C LEU A 65 4.23 -35.06 35.23
N VAL A 66 5.16 -35.73 34.54
CA VAL A 66 6.50 -35.18 34.26
C VAL A 66 6.38 -33.90 33.44
N ILE A 67 5.57 -33.89 32.39
CA ILE A 67 5.31 -32.71 31.57
C ILE A 67 4.73 -31.56 32.43
N PHE A 68 3.76 -31.86 33.29
CA PHE A 68 3.15 -30.88 34.18
C PHE A 68 4.15 -30.26 35.18
N VAL A 69 5.01 -31.09 35.81
CA VAL A 69 6.06 -30.61 36.72
C VAL A 69 7.08 -29.75 35.99
N LEU A 70 7.55 -30.18 34.81
CA LEU A 70 8.47 -29.40 33.98
C LEU A 70 7.85 -28.06 33.56
N ALA A 71 6.56 -28.06 33.21
CA ALA A 71 5.84 -26.86 32.86
C ALA A 71 5.73 -25.88 34.04
N LEU A 72 5.51 -26.37 35.27
CA LEU A 72 5.50 -25.54 36.47
C LEU A 72 6.89 -24.97 36.80
N ILE A 73 7.96 -25.76 36.64
CA ILE A 73 9.34 -25.29 36.81
C ILE A 73 9.62 -24.16 35.82
N PHE A 74 9.24 -24.34 34.55
CA PHE A 74 9.44 -23.34 33.50
C PHE A 74 8.69 -22.03 33.79
N PHE A 75 7.45 -22.13 34.27
CA PHE A 75 6.68 -20.98 34.74
C PHE A 75 7.36 -20.30 35.94
N GLY A 76 7.82 -21.06 36.92
CA GLY A 76 8.55 -20.55 38.09
C GLY A 76 9.83 -19.81 37.72
N VAL A 77 10.60 -20.32 36.75
CA VAL A 77 11.78 -19.63 36.21
C VAL A 77 11.38 -18.31 35.54
N ALA A 78 10.30 -18.29 34.77
CA ALA A 78 9.82 -17.06 34.15
C ALA A 78 9.39 -16.00 35.19
N CYS A 79 8.74 -16.41 36.28
CA CYS A 79 8.41 -15.54 37.41
C CYS A 79 9.66 -15.04 38.14
N LEU A 80 10.66 -15.89 38.35
CA LEU A 80 11.91 -15.54 39.01
C LEU A 80 12.70 -14.51 38.17
N VAL A 81 12.78 -14.72 36.86
CA VAL A 81 13.38 -13.79 35.89
C VAL A 81 12.66 -12.44 35.87
N TYR A 82 11.33 -12.44 36.00
CA TYR A 82 10.54 -11.21 36.08
C TYR A 82 10.81 -10.46 37.39
N TYR A 83 10.63 -11.12 38.53
CA TYR A 83 10.61 -10.47 39.83
C TYR A 83 12.01 -10.12 40.36
N TYR A 84 12.97 -11.05 40.24
CA TYR A 84 14.31 -10.86 40.82
C TYR A 84 15.28 -10.14 39.88
N PHE A 85 15.18 -10.40 38.57
CA PHE A 85 16.11 -9.83 37.59
C PHE A 85 15.53 -8.62 36.84
N ASN A 86 14.25 -8.27 37.06
CA ASN A 86 13.53 -7.21 36.35
C ASN A 86 13.60 -7.34 34.81
N MET A 87 13.71 -8.57 34.32
CA MET A 87 13.88 -8.89 32.89
C MET A 87 12.53 -9.23 32.25
N GLU A 88 11.62 -8.25 32.21
CA GLU A 88 10.24 -8.43 31.72
C GLU A 88 10.18 -9.07 30.32
N ARG A 89 10.99 -8.58 29.38
CA ARG A 89 11.01 -9.09 28.00
C ARG A 89 11.44 -10.55 27.91
N LEU A 90 12.38 -10.98 28.75
CA LEU A 90 12.86 -12.35 28.77
C LEU A 90 11.81 -13.27 29.39
N SER A 91 11.19 -12.84 30.49
CA SER A 91 10.09 -13.57 31.14
C SER A 91 8.91 -13.78 30.17
N LEU A 92 8.45 -12.73 29.49
CA LEU A 92 7.37 -12.84 28.50
C LEU A 92 7.75 -13.79 27.35
N ARG A 93 9.01 -13.75 26.88
CA ARG A 93 9.50 -14.68 25.84
C ARG A 93 9.51 -16.14 26.29
N LEU A 94 9.59 -16.42 27.60
CA LEU A 94 9.43 -17.76 28.14
C LEU A 94 7.94 -18.11 28.30
N LEU A 95 7.10 -17.18 28.74
CA LEU A 95 5.68 -17.46 28.98
C LEU A 95 4.86 -17.72 27.69
N HIS A 96 5.08 -16.96 26.61
CA HIS A 96 4.34 -17.15 25.36
C HIS A 96 4.44 -18.56 24.74
N PRO A 97 5.64 -19.16 24.54
CA PRO A 97 5.72 -20.52 24.02
C PRO A 97 5.15 -21.55 25.00
N TRP A 98 5.22 -21.29 26.31
CA TRP A 98 4.60 -22.14 27.33
C TRP A 98 3.07 -22.16 27.21
N PHE A 99 2.42 -21.00 27.06
CA PHE A 99 0.97 -20.93 26.87
C PHE A 99 0.53 -21.70 25.62
N GLY A 100 1.23 -21.50 24.48
CA GLY A 100 0.95 -22.21 23.24
C GLY A 100 1.11 -23.73 23.38
N PHE A 101 2.17 -24.17 24.07
CA PHE A 101 2.43 -25.59 24.32
C PHE A 101 1.34 -26.24 25.18
N MET A 102 0.95 -25.60 26.29
CA MET A 102 -0.08 -26.12 27.19
C MET A 102 -1.46 -26.17 26.52
N LEU A 103 -1.83 -25.14 25.74
CA LEU A 103 -3.06 -25.15 24.93
C LEU A 103 -3.05 -26.29 23.91
N GLY A 104 -1.90 -26.53 23.26
CA GLY A 104 -1.73 -27.65 22.33
C GLY A 104 -1.90 -29.01 23.00
N LEU A 105 -1.30 -29.21 24.18
CA LEU A 105 -1.48 -30.45 24.94
C LEU A 105 -2.94 -30.71 25.31
N LEU A 106 -3.67 -29.70 25.79
CA LEU A 106 -5.10 -29.83 26.10
C LEU A 106 -5.93 -30.19 24.86
N CYS A 107 -5.54 -29.68 23.69
CA CYS A 107 -6.17 -30.02 22.43
C CYS A 107 -5.95 -31.50 22.07
N PHE A 108 -4.69 -31.96 22.07
CA PHE A 108 -4.33 -33.27 21.50
C PHE A 108 -4.52 -34.44 22.46
N LEU A 109 -4.45 -34.20 23.76
CA LEU A 109 -4.68 -35.22 24.80
C LEU A 109 -6.15 -35.20 25.22
N ASN A 110 -7.05 -35.58 24.32
CA ASN A 110 -8.47 -35.72 24.64
C ASN A 110 -8.86 -37.21 24.72
N SER A 111 -9.69 -37.55 25.70
CA SER A 111 -10.20 -38.90 25.92
C SER A 111 -11.70 -38.82 26.18
N PRO A 112 -12.52 -39.72 25.62
CA PRO A 112 -13.96 -39.73 25.84
C PRO A 112 -14.33 -39.89 27.33
N ALA A 113 -13.42 -40.42 28.15
CA ALA A 113 -13.59 -40.51 29.60
C ALA A 113 -13.67 -39.14 30.31
N LEU A 114 -13.29 -38.04 29.63
CA LEU A 114 -13.28 -36.68 30.18
C LEU A 114 -14.59 -35.91 29.99
N GLU A 115 -15.47 -36.32 29.06
CA GLU A 115 -16.68 -35.56 28.69
C GLU A 115 -17.69 -35.41 29.85
N GLY A 116 -17.69 -36.37 30.77
CA GLY A 116 -18.54 -36.37 31.97
C GLY A 116 -17.97 -35.63 33.17
N ASP A 117 -16.68 -35.24 33.16
CA ASP A 117 -16.02 -34.74 34.35
C ASP A 117 -16.31 -33.25 34.62
N VAL A 118 -16.71 -32.93 35.86
CA VAL A 118 -17.07 -31.58 36.27
C VAL A 118 -15.87 -30.63 36.19
N LYS A 119 -14.67 -31.13 36.50
CA LYS A 119 -13.43 -30.33 36.48
C LYS A 119 -13.01 -30.02 35.03
N GLU A 120 -13.21 -30.94 34.09
CA GLU A 120 -12.97 -30.68 32.65
C GLU A 120 -13.95 -29.63 32.11
N ARG A 121 -15.25 -29.72 32.47
CA ARG A 121 -16.23 -28.68 32.11
C ARG A 121 -15.87 -27.32 32.70
N ALA A 122 -15.42 -27.28 33.95
CA ALA A 122 -14.96 -26.04 34.58
C ALA A 122 -13.75 -25.46 33.82
N SER A 123 -12.75 -26.27 33.46
CA SER A 123 -11.62 -25.83 32.63
C SER A 123 -12.09 -25.26 31.28
N ASN A 124 -13.02 -25.94 30.59
CA ASN A 124 -13.56 -25.49 29.30
C ASN A 124 -14.30 -24.15 29.41
N TYR A 125 -15.09 -23.93 30.46
CA TYR A 125 -15.75 -22.63 30.69
C TYR A 125 -14.76 -21.52 31.04
N LEU A 126 -13.70 -21.83 31.80
CA LEU A 126 -12.65 -20.86 32.10
C LEU A 126 -11.87 -20.47 30.83
N LEU A 127 -11.59 -21.42 29.92
CA LEU A 127 -11.01 -21.13 28.61
C LEU A 127 -11.88 -20.17 27.79
N LEU A 128 -13.20 -20.44 27.70
CA LEU A 128 -14.13 -19.56 26.99
C LEU A 128 -14.22 -18.18 27.63
N SER A 129 -14.29 -18.12 28.96
CA SER A 129 -14.27 -16.86 29.72
C SER A 129 -12.99 -16.06 29.47
N SER A 130 -11.84 -16.72 29.36
CA SER A 130 -10.57 -16.07 29.02
C SER A 130 -10.63 -15.40 27.65
N VAL A 131 -11.23 -16.05 26.64
CA VAL A 131 -11.44 -15.45 25.31
C VAL A 131 -12.34 -14.20 25.40
N VAL A 132 -13.44 -14.28 26.14
CA VAL A 132 -14.37 -13.14 26.30
C VAL A 132 -13.69 -11.97 27.00
N LEU A 133 -12.97 -12.23 28.10
CA LEU A 133 -12.21 -11.19 28.80
C LEU A 133 -11.12 -10.60 27.90
N ARG A 134 -10.38 -11.42 27.15
CA ARG A 134 -9.34 -10.97 26.22
C ARG A 134 -9.89 -10.07 25.12
N THR A 135 -11.00 -10.47 24.51
CA THR A 135 -11.67 -9.71 23.45
C THR A 135 -12.23 -8.39 23.96
N LEU A 136 -12.85 -8.39 25.15
CA LEU A 136 -13.32 -7.17 25.80
C LEU A 136 -12.17 -6.22 26.12
N TRP A 137 -11.08 -6.72 26.69
CA TRP A 137 -9.87 -5.93 26.95
C TRP A 137 -9.31 -5.33 25.65
N ALA A 138 -9.15 -6.15 24.61
CA ALA A 138 -8.63 -5.73 23.31
C ALA A 138 -9.49 -4.64 22.64
N LEU A 139 -10.81 -4.74 22.80
CA LEU A 139 -11.76 -3.75 22.29
C LEU A 139 -11.67 -2.44 23.07
N LEU A 140 -11.70 -2.51 24.41
CA LEU A 140 -11.61 -1.33 25.26
C LEU A 140 -10.27 -0.59 25.07
N ASP A 141 -9.15 -1.31 24.97
CA ASP A 141 -7.83 -0.70 24.75
C ASP A 141 -7.76 0.12 23.45
N ARG A 142 -8.47 -0.33 22.40
CA ARG A 142 -8.56 0.38 21.11
C ARG A 142 -9.56 1.52 21.12
N LEU A 143 -10.69 1.35 21.82
CA LEU A 143 -11.69 2.39 22.00
C LEU A 143 -11.08 3.58 22.75
N PHE A 144 -10.35 3.33 23.84
CA PHE A 144 -9.67 4.37 24.61
C PHE A 144 -8.37 4.88 23.96
N GLY A 145 -8.04 4.48 22.73
CA GLY A 145 -6.84 4.96 22.03
C GLY A 145 -5.50 4.57 22.67
N CYS A 146 -5.50 3.61 23.60
CA CYS A 146 -4.31 3.17 24.35
C CYS A 146 -3.35 2.34 23.47
N THR A 147 -3.86 1.76 22.37
CA THR A 147 -3.09 0.86 21.51
C THR A 147 -2.12 1.62 20.61
N ARG A 148 -0.83 1.27 20.67
CA ARG A 148 0.20 1.74 19.73
C ARG A 148 0.38 0.76 18.58
N TYR A 149 -0.05 1.15 17.39
CA TYR A 149 0.15 0.34 16.18
C TYR A 149 1.61 0.36 15.72
N ARG A 150 2.19 -0.82 15.52
CA ARG A 150 3.54 -0.98 14.96
C ARG A 150 3.49 -1.84 13.70
N PRO A 151 4.28 -1.50 12.66
CA PRO A 151 4.38 -2.31 11.46
C PRO A 151 5.19 -3.58 11.75
N ALA A 152 4.50 -4.72 11.79
CA ALA A 152 5.09 -6.03 11.95
C ALA A 152 4.25 -7.05 11.17
N PHE A 153 4.83 -8.16 10.73
CA PHE A 153 4.05 -9.27 10.20
C PHE A 153 3.43 -10.09 11.33
N LEU A 154 4.28 -10.55 12.25
CA LEU A 154 3.91 -11.23 13.48
C LEU A 154 4.63 -10.56 14.65
N THR A 155 3.95 -10.45 15.78
CA THR A 155 4.54 -10.07 17.05
C THR A 155 5.39 -11.21 17.59
N THR A 156 6.31 -10.88 18.51
CA THR A 156 7.11 -11.90 19.19
C THR A 156 6.26 -12.85 20.02
N ALA A 157 5.15 -12.37 20.60
CA ALA A 157 4.19 -13.16 21.35
C ALA A 157 3.52 -14.21 20.47
N GLU A 158 2.86 -13.78 19.39
CA GLU A 158 2.17 -14.67 18.44
C GLU A 158 3.12 -15.72 17.89
N ARG A 159 4.33 -15.33 17.46
CA ARG A 159 5.32 -16.27 16.92
C ARG A 159 5.68 -17.35 17.94
N LEU A 160 5.88 -16.96 19.19
CA LEU A 160 6.28 -17.91 20.23
C LEU A 160 5.12 -18.83 20.65
N GLU A 161 3.90 -18.31 20.77
CA GLU A 161 2.70 -19.13 21.02
C GLU A 161 2.45 -20.14 19.90
N LEU A 162 2.59 -19.73 18.64
CA LEU A 162 2.52 -20.62 17.47
C LEU A 162 3.59 -21.73 17.54
N VAL A 163 4.84 -21.40 17.88
CA VAL A 163 5.94 -22.38 18.04
C VAL A 163 5.65 -23.34 19.20
N GLY A 164 5.13 -22.84 20.32
CA GLY A 164 4.71 -23.67 21.44
C GLY A 164 3.64 -24.69 21.04
N PHE A 165 2.60 -24.24 20.35
CA PHE A 165 1.51 -25.10 19.89
C PHE A 165 1.97 -26.14 18.86
N ALA A 166 2.85 -25.74 17.92
CA ALA A 166 3.47 -26.67 16.97
C ALA A 166 4.38 -27.69 17.66
N THR A 167 5.04 -27.31 18.75
CA THR A 167 5.87 -28.26 19.52
C THR A 167 4.98 -29.29 20.24
N ALA A 168 3.83 -28.88 20.77
CA ALA A 168 2.88 -29.79 21.40
C ALA A 168 2.31 -30.84 20.43
N SER A 169 2.27 -30.57 19.12
CA SER A 169 1.76 -31.54 18.13
C SER A 169 2.65 -32.77 18.00
N THR A 170 3.89 -32.74 18.49
CA THR A 170 4.82 -33.90 18.50
C THR A 170 4.31 -35.08 19.32
N VAL A 171 3.33 -34.86 20.21
CA VAL A 171 2.62 -35.92 20.93
C VAL A 171 1.76 -36.78 20.00
N LEU A 172 1.34 -36.23 18.86
CA LEU A 172 0.58 -36.96 17.84
C LEU A 172 1.51 -37.80 16.93
N PRO A 173 0.98 -38.85 16.27
CA PRO A 173 1.72 -39.57 15.23
C PRO A 173 2.28 -38.61 14.17
N ILE A 174 3.46 -38.94 13.62
CA ILE A 174 4.25 -38.06 12.74
C ILE A 174 3.41 -37.39 11.65
N GLN A 175 2.57 -38.15 10.94
CA GLN A 175 1.73 -37.62 9.85
C GLN A 175 0.69 -36.58 10.32
N LYS A 176 0.05 -36.83 11.47
CA LYS A 176 -0.90 -35.89 12.09
C LYS A 176 -0.20 -34.67 12.66
N SER A 177 0.96 -34.87 13.29
CA SER A 177 1.81 -33.78 13.79
C SER A 177 2.22 -32.84 12.64
N LEU A 178 2.69 -33.38 11.52
CA LEU A 178 3.02 -32.58 10.33
C LEU A 178 1.83 -31.76 9.82
N SER A 179 0.63 -32.35 9.79
CA SER A 179 -0.60 -31.64 9.38
C SER A 179 -0.90 -30.45 10.29
N VAL A 180 -0.73 -30.62 11.60
CA VAL A 180 -0.92 -29.54 12.59
C VAL A 180 0.15 -28.46 12.44
N MET A 181 1.42 -28.83 12.26
CA MET A 181 2.49 -27.86 12.04
C MET A 181 2.21 -27.00 10.80
N VAL A 182 1.76 -27.59 9.69
CA VAL A 182 1.37 -26.86 8.48
C VAL A 182 0.17 -25.95 8.76
N LEU A 183 -0.83 -26.41 9.52
CA LEU A 183 -1.97 -25.59 9.92
C LEU A 183 -1.55 -24.38 10.78
N VAL A 184 -0.59 -24.55 11.69
CA VAL A 184 -0.05 -23.44 12.50
C VAL A 184 0.64 -22.41 11.61
N VAL A 185 1.37 -22.85 10.58
CA VAL A 185 1.95 -21.92 9.59
C VAL A 185 0.84 -21.22 8.77
N ALA A 186 -0.24 -21.93 8.43
CA ALA A 186 -1.41 -21.35 7.78
C ALA A 186 -2.12 -20.30 8.64
N LEU A 187 -2.22 -20.54 9.96
CA LEU A 187 -2.73 -19.54 10.90
C LEU A 187 -1.80 -18.32 10.95
N ALA A 188 -0.49 -18.54 10.97
CA ALA A 188 0.49 -17.46 10.96
C ALA A 188 0.35 -16.57 9.72
N THR A 189 0.19 -17.17 8.52
CA THR A 189 -0.02 -16.40 7.28
C THR A 189 -1.37 -15.70 7.25
N LEU A 190 -2.42 -16.29 7.84
CA LEU A 190 -3.72 -15.64 8.02
C LEU A 190 -3.65 -14.41 8.93
N ILE A 191 -2.94 -14.50 10.07
CA ILE A 191 -2.69 -13.37 10.97
C ILE A 191 -2.00 -12.24 10.21
N VAL A 192 -0.98 -12.58 9.40
CA VAL A 192 -0.28 -11.60 8.55
C VAL A 192 -1.25 -10.96 7.55
N ALA A 193 -2.13 -11.75 6.91
CA ALA A 193 -3.12 -11.25 5.96
C ALA A 193 -4.10 -10.26 6.60
N LEU A 194 -4.59 -10.55 7.81
CA LEU A 194 -5.45 -9.65 8.57
C LEU A 194 -4.74 -8.35 8.94
N ARG A 195 -3.51 -8.43 9.43
CA ARG A 195 -2.72 -7.28 9.86
C ARG A 195 -2.32 -6.36 8.70
N MET A 196 -2.02 -6.94 7.54
CA MET A 196 -1.82 -6.20 6.29
C MET A 196 -3.13 -5.66 5.70
N LYS A 197 -4.28 -6.08 6.23
CA LYS A 197 -5.64 -5.82 5.73
C LYS A 197 -5.83 -6.19 4.26
N ALA A 198 -5.17 -7.26 3.82
CA ALA A 198 -5.25 -7.73 2.45
C ALA A 198 -6.72 -7.90 2.02
N PHE A 199 -7.03 -7.57 0.76
CA PHE A 199 -8.41 -7.50 0.26
C PHE A 199 -9.25 -8.76 0.56
N LEU A 200 -8.66 -9.95 0.49
CA LEU A 200 -9.32 -11.24 0.74
C LEU A 200 -9.13 -11.78 2.17
N ALA A 201 -8.55 -11.01 3.11
CA ALA A 201 -8.20 -11.51 4.44
C ALA A 201 -9.41 -12.03 5.24
N LEU A 202 -10.55 -11.33 5.19
CA LEU A 202 -11.77 -11.77 5.88
C LEU A 202 -12.38 -13.03 5.25
N HIS A 203 -12.34 -13.15 3.92
CA HIS A 203 -12.77 -14.35 3.22
C HIS A 203 -11.89 -15.54 3.58
N ASN A 204 -10.57 -15.34 3.65
CA ASN A 204 -9.64 -16.36 4.11
C ASN A 204 -9.87 -16.76 5.56
N LEU A 205 -10.22 -15.82 6.44
CA LEU A 205 -10.57 -16.12 7.84
C LEU A 205 -11.81 -17.00 7.93
N VAL A 206 -12.87 -16.68 7.19
CA VAL A 206 -14.10 -17.50 7.16
C VAL A 206 -13.80 -18.89 6.58
N CYS A 207 -13.09 -18.95 5.46
CA CYS A 207 -12.68 -20.20 4.82
C CYS A 207 -11.84 -21.08 5.79
N PHE A 208 -10.86 -20.47 6.45
CA PHE A 208 -10.02 -21.12 7.44
C PHE A 208 -10.85 -21.66 8.61
N ALA A 209 -11.70 -20.84 9.21
CA ALA A 209 -12.55 -21.25 10.33
C ALA A 209 -13.48 -22.41 9.96
N VAL A 210 -14.16 -22.34 8.79
CA VAL A 210 -15.10 -23.37 8.33
C VAL A 210 -14.38 -24.69 8.03
N ILE A 211 -13.32 -24.67 7.20
CA ILE A 211 -12.60 -25.90 6.83
C ILE A 211 -11.96 -26.52 8.07
N THR A 212 -11.41 -25.70 8.96
CA THR A 212 -10.71 -26.24 10.12
C THR A 212 -11.70 -26.87 11.11
N ALA A 213 -12.81 -26.20 11.40
CA ALA A 213 -13.84 -26.69 12.31
C ALA A 213 -14.61 -27.91 11.76
N VAL A 214 -15.01 -27.89 10.50
CA VAL A 214 -15.92 -28.90 9.92
C VAL A 214 -15.18 -30.11 9.35
N LEU A 215 -13.93 -29.92 8.88
CA LEU A 215 -13.24 -30.95 8.09
C LEU A 215 -11.90 -31.36 8.73
N PHE A 216 -11.04 -30.39 9.08
CA PHE A 216 -9.70 -30.70 9.57
C PHE A 216 -9.71 -31.35 10.96
N PHE A 217 -10.39 -30.78 11.96
CA PHE A 217 -10.38 -31.34 13.31
C PHE A 217 -11.07 -32.70 13.42
N PRO A 218 -12.22 -32.95 12.76
CA PRO A 218 -12.77 -34.29 12.66
C PRO A 218 -11.78 -35.29 12.04
N SER A 219 -11.02 -34.90 11.01
CA SER A 219 -10.02 -35.80 10.40
C SER A 219 -8.85 -36.18 11.33
N LEU A 220 -8.57 -35.38 12.36
CA LEU A 220 -7.55 -35.69 13.37
C LEU A 220 -8.04 -36.69 14.42
N ASN A 221 -9.35 -36.95 14.50
CA ASN A 221 -10.04 -37.87 15.43
C ASN A 221 -9.86 -37.59 16.93
N ILE A 222 -9.11 -36.56 17.35
CA ILE A 222 -8.88 -36.22 18.76
C ILE A 222 -8.61 -34.73 18.85
N THR A 223 -9.59 -33.92 19.28
CA THR A 223 -9.36 -32.52 19.69
C THR A 223 -10.31 -32.09 20.80
N ASN A 224 -9.83 -31.37 21.82
CA ASN A 224 -10.70 -30.56 22.68
C ASN A 224 -11.05 -29.25 21.94
N PRO A 225 -12.31 -29.05 21.50
CA PRO A 225 -12.70 -27.89 20.70
C PRO A 225 -12.61 -26.57 21.47
N PHE A 226 -12.72 -26.57 22.80
CA PHE A 226 -12.66 -25.36 23.62
C PHE A 226 -11.25 -24.80 23.73
N ALA A 227 -10.24 -25.65 23.99
CA ALA A 227 -8.83 -25.25 24.02
C ALA A 227 -8.36 -24.72 22.66
N LEU A 228 -8.86 -25.34 21.60
CA LEU A 228 -8.58 -24.98 20.23
C LEU A 228 -9.20 -23.63 19.86
N ALA A 229 -10.49 -23.46 20.12
CA ALA A 229 -11.18 -22.19 19.94
C ALA A 229 -10.50 -21.07 20.76
N CYS A 230 -10.04 -21.38 21.98
CA CYS A 230 -9.28 -20.46 22.81
C CYS A 230 -7.98 -20.02 22.13
N PHE A 231 -7.15 -20.97 21.67
CA PHE A 231 -5.90 -20.69 20.97
C PHE A 231 -6.10 -19.83 19.71
N PHE A 232 -7.03 -20.21 18.82
CA PHE A 232 -7.31 -19.44 17.61
C PHE A 232 -7.86 -18.05 17.91
N SER A 233 -8.81 -17.95 18.84
CA SER A 233 -9.47 -16.68 19.15
C SER A 233 -8.51 -15.69 19.81
N GLN A 234 -7.63 -16.16 20.71
CA GLN A 234 -6.63 -15.29 21.35
C GLN A 234 -5.65 -14.70 20.33
N LEU A 235 -5.21 -15.48 19.34
CA LEU A 235 -4.28 -15.02 18.31
C LEU A 235 -4.94 -14.15 17.23
N ILE A 236 -6.18 -14.43 16.84
CA ILE A 236 -6.88 -13.71 15.76
C ILE A 236 -7.52 -12.42 16.26
N CYS A 237 -7.87 -12.32 17.54
CA CYS A 237 -8.63 -11.19 18.10
C CYS A 237 -7.99 -9.83 17.78
N ASP A 238 -6.70 -9.64 18.10
CA ASP A 238 -6.02 -8.37 17.88
C ASP A 238 -5.91 -8.01 16.38
N PRO A 239 -5.38 -8.89 15.50
CA PRO A 239 -5.34 -8.63 14.06
C PRO A 239 -6.72 -8.33 13.45
N LEU A 240 -7.78 -9.01 13.90
CA LEU A 240 -9.14 -8.82 13.40
C LEU A 240 -9.68 -7.43 13.77
N LEU A 241 -9.51 -7.01 15.02
CA LEU A 241 -9.89 -5.67 15.46
C LEU A 241 -9.06 -4.59 14.74
N ASP A 242 -7.77 -4.85 14.52
CA ASP A 242 -6.86 -3.93 13.83
C ASP A 242 -7.25 -3.69 12.37
N VAL A 243 -7.96 -4.63 11.71
CA VAL A 243 -8.54 -4.39 10.39
C VAL A 243 -9.41 -3.13 10.40
N TYR A 244 -10.16 -2.90 11.49
CA TYR A 244 -11.02 -1.73 11.65
C TYR A 244 -10.31 -0.54 12.29
N PHE A 245 -9.65 -0.73 13.45
CA PHE A 245 -9.14 0.37 14.27
C PHE A 245 -7.76 0.90 13.85
N SER A 246 -6.93 0.10 13.18
CA SER A 246 -5.59 0.55 12.82
C SER A 246 -5.64 1.65 11.74
N GLY A 247 -5.08 2.82 12.06
CA GLY A 247 -4.94 3.96 11.14
C GLY A 247 -3.71 3.93 10.24
N LEU A 248 -2.90 2.87 10.30
CA LEU A 248 -1.67 2.76 9.49
C LEU A 248 -1.98 2.80 8.00
N SER A 249 -1.19 3.59 7.26
CA SER A 249 -1.23 3.63 5.80
C SER A 249 -0.75 2.30 5.19
N VAL A 250 -1.10 2.07 3.92
CA VAL A 250 -0.72 0.83 3.20
C VAL A 250 0.80 0.63 3.24
N THR A 251 1.58 1.67 2.94
CA THR A 251 3.04 1.62 2.89
C THR A 251 3.66 1.37 4.26
N GLU A 252 3.07 1.92 5.34
CA GLU A 252 3.51 1.63 6.71
C GLU A 252 3.25 0.18 7.09
N ARG A 253 2.07 -0.38 6.82
CA ARG A 253 1.76 -1.79 7.14
C ARG A 253 2.71 -2.74 6.43
N TRP A 254 2.91 -2.52 5.12
CA TRP A 254 3.81 -3.33 4.29
C TRP A 254 5.29 -2.97 4.46
N GLN A 255 5.62 -2.00 5.31
CA GLN A 255 7.00 -1.56 5.54
C GLN A 255 7.99 -2.70 5.84
N PRO A 256 7.65 -3.73 6.66
CA PRO A 256 8.56 -4.85 6.90
C PRO A 256 8.92 -5.60 5.61
N PHE A 257 7.99 -5.70 4.66
CA PHE A 257 8.22 -6.27 3.34
C PHE A 257 9.03 -5.33 2.44
N LEU A 258 8.58 -4.07 2.37
CA LEU A 258 9.10 -3.06 1.45
C LEU A 258 10.53 -2.66 1.76
N LEU A 259 10.97 -2.75 3.01
CA LEU A 259 12.33 -2.47 3.45
C LEU A 259 13.23 -3.71 3.52
N TRP A 260 12.67 -4.91 3.32
CA TRP A 260 13.46 -6.13 3.35
C TRP A 260 14.57 -6.09 2.27
N ARG A 261 15.74 -6.68 2.53
CA ARG A 261 16.85 -6.69 1.57
C ARG A 261 16.48 -7.52 0.34
N GLY A 262 16.92 -7.07 -0.84
CA GLY A 262 16.57 -7.68 -2.12
C GLY A 262 16.88 -9.18 -2.23
N LEU A 263 18.03 -9.63 -1.69
CA LEU A 263 18.38 -11.06 -1.69
C LEU A 263 17.39 -11.90 -0.87
N TRP A 264 17.04 -11.44 0.32
CA TRP A 264 16.13 -12.17 1.21
C TRP A 264 14.70 -12.24 0.65
N ARG A 265 14.23 -11.19 -0.02
CA ARG A 265 12.96 -11.25 -0.77
C ARG A 265 12.99 -12.23 -1.94
N ARG A 266 14.12 -12.33 -2.65
CA ARG A 266 14.25 -13.33 -3.72
C ARG A 266 14.27 -14.75 -3.16
N LEU A 267 14.99 -14.97 -2.06
CA LEU A 267 15.01 -16.26 -1.38
C LEU A 267 13.65 -16.65 -0.79
N SER A 268 12.79 -15.70 -0.43
CA SER A 268 11.43 -16.00 0.05
C SER A 268 10.52 -16.62 -1.02
N LEU A 269 10.90 -16.61 -2.30
CA LEU A 269 10.18 -17.32 -3.36
C LEU A 269 10.39 -18.84 -3.29
N LEU A 270 11.51 -19.32 -2.75
CA LEU A 270 11.80 -20.75 -2.62
C LEU A 270 10.79 -21.49 -1.72
N PRO A 271 10.52 -21.05 -0.48
CA PRO A 271 9.52 -21.70 0.36
C PRO A 271 8.10 -21.59 -0.23
N LEU A 272 7.78 -20.50 -0.94
CA LEU A 272 6.50 -20.34 -1.64
C LEU A 272 6.34 -21.38 -2.75
N LEU A 273 7.37 -21.55 -3.59
CA LEU A 273 7.40 -22.57 -4.63
C LEU A 273 7.31 -23.98 -4.04
N ALA A 274 8.01 -24.24 -2.93
CA ALA A 274 7.96 -25.53 -2.25
C ALA A 274 6.52 -25.87 -1.82
N VAL A 275 5.80 -24.92 -1.20
CA VAL A 275 4.38 -25.11 -0.81
C VAL A 275 3.49 -25.36 -2.03
N GLN A 276 3.70 -24.64 -3.13
CA GLN A 276 2.95 -24.84 -4.38
C GLN A 276 3.18 -26.23 -4.99
N VAL A 277 4.43 -26.69 -5.03
CA VAL A 277 4.78 -28.04 -5.51
C VAL A 277 4.16 -29.10 -4.59
N THR A 278 4.26 -28.93 -3.27
CA THR A 278 3.63 -29.85 -2.31
C THR A 278 2.12 -29.93 -2.51
N PHE A 279 1.45 -28.80 -2.74
CA PHE A 279 0.01 -28.76 -3.01
C PHE A 279 -0.36 -29.61 -4.24
N VAL A 280 0.35 -29.46 -5.37
CA VAL A 280 0.05 -30.22 -6.59
C VAL A 280 0.41 -31.69 -6.44
N VAL A 281 1.51 -32.03 -5.76
CA VAL A 281 1.87 -33.43 -5.48
C VAL A 281 0.78 -34.11 -4.65
N LEU A 282 0.27 -33.43 -3.61
CA LEU A 282 -0.84 -33.95 -2.80
C LEU A 282 -2.13 -34.05 -3.62
N ALA A 283 -2.41 -33.09 -4.50
CA ALA A 283 -3.56 -33.15 -5.40
C ALA A 283 -3.47 -34.32 -6.39
N ALA A 284 -2.27 -34.61 -6.91
CA ALA A 284 -2.01 -35.72 -7.82
C ALA A 284 -2.16 -37.09 -7.14
N HIS A 285 -1.78 -37.21 -5.87
CA HIS A 285 -1.96 -38.45 -5.10
C HIS A 285 -3.43 -38.92 -5.02
N LYS A 286 -4.41 -38.02 -5.20
CA LYS A 286 -5.81 -38.43 -5.27
C LYS A 286 -6.14 -39.30 -6.49
N LEU A 287 -5.37 -39.19 -7.57
CA LEU A 287 -5.60 -39.94 -8.81
C LEU A 287 -5.22 -41.42 -8.68
N THR A 288 -4.37 -41.78 -7.72
CA THR A 288 -3.96 -43.17 -7.47
C THR A 288 -5.00 -44.01 -6.72
N ASP A 289 -5.98 -43.39 -6.06
CA ASP A 289 -6.82 -44.08 -5.07
C ASP A 289 -8.09 -44.77 -5.62
N LYS A 290 -8.52 -44.52 -6.87
CA LYS A 290 -9.78 -45.11 -7.40
C LYS A 290 -9.79 -45.36 -8.91
N GLU A 291 -9.64 -46.64 -9.30
CA GLU A 291 -9.60 -47.09 -10.72
C GLU A 291 -10.81 -46.69 -11.58
N GLN A 292 -12.02 -46.54 -11.02
CA GLN A 292 -13.25 -46.24 -11.78
C GLN A 292 -13.55 -44.74 -11.99
N GLN A 293 -12.90 -43.82 -11.27
CA GLN A 293 -13.06 -42.36 -11.48
C GLN A 293 -12.01 -41.76 -12.43
N LEU A 294 -11.01 -42.55 -12.84
CA LEU A 294 -9.89 -42.12 -13.68
C LEU A 294 -10.34 -41.55 -15.03
N LEU A 295 -11.35 -42.11 -15.68
CA LEU A 295 -11.67 -41.79 -17.09
C LEU A 295 -12.23 -40.38 -17.32
N ILE A 296 -12.92 -39.80 -16.34
CA ILE A 296 -13.51 -38.43 -16.43
C ILE A 296 -12.70 -37.42 -15.60
N MET A 297 -12.16 -37.82 -14.43
CA MET A 297 -11.38 -36.90 -13.59
C MET A 297 -9.98 -36.62 -14.14
N VAL A 298 -9.33 -37.57 -14.83
CA VAL A 298 -7.96 -37.36 -15.32
C VAL A 298 -7.87 -36.27 -16.38
N PRO A 299 -8.73 -36.22 -17.43
CA PRO A 299 -8.69 -35.12 -18.39
C PRO A 299 -8.94 -33.75 -17.73
N GLY A 300 -9.93 -33.67 -16.84
CA GLY A 300 -10.23 -32.44 -16.09
C GLY A 300 -9.08 -32.00 -15.18
N PHE A 301 -8.45 -32.94 -14.48
CA PHE A 301 -7.26 -32.70 -13.66
C PHE A 301 -6.09 -32.21 -14.50
N VAL A 302 -5.80 -32.86 -15.63
CA VAL A 302 -4.70 -32.47 -16.52
C VAL A 302 -4.92 -31.06 -17.03
N VAL A 303 -6.12 -30.74 -17.54
CA VAL A 303 -6.44 -29.38 -18.01
C VAL A 303 -6.32 -28.35 -16.90
N CYS A 304 -6.88 -28.61 -15.72
CA CYS A 304 -6.84 -27.66 -14.61
C CYS A 304 -5.44 -27.49 -14.03
N THR A 305 -4.65 -28.56 -13.94
CA THR A 305 -3.27 -28.51 -13.44
C THR A 305 -2.33 -27.86 -14.44
N LEU A 306 -2.53 -28.06 -15.74
CA LEU A 306 -1.81 -27.32 -16.79
C LEU A 306 -2.13 -25.83 -16.73
N PHE A 307 -3.41 -25.48 -16.63
CA PHE A 307 -3.84 -24.08 -16.47
C PHE A 307 -3.27 -23.47 -15.18
N TRP A 308 -3.33 -24.20 -14.07
CA TRP A 308 -2.72 -23.82 -12.79
C TRP A 308 -1.21 -23.60 -12.94
N ALA A 309 -0.48 -24.50 -13.60
CA ALA A 309 0.97 -24.38 -13.80
C ALA A 309 1.33 -23.14 -14.62
N ILE A 310 0.55 -22.81 -15.66
CA ILE A 310 0.73 -21.59 -16.45
C ILE A 310 0.47 -20.35 -15.57
N CYS A 311 -0.63 -20.33 -14.81
CA CYS A 311 -0.95 -19.21 -13.92
C CYS A 311 0.10 -19.00 -12.81
N HIS A 312 0.66 -20.09 -12.28
CA HIS A 312 1.70 -20.06 -11.25
C HIS A 312 3.07 -19.69 -11.78
N MET A 313 3.40 -20.09 -13.02
CA MET A 313 4.58 -19.56 -13.71
C MET A 313 4.50 -18.04 -13.87
N VAL A 314 3.34 -17.54 -14.34
CA VAL A 314 3.09 -16.08 -14.44
C VAL A 314 3.20 -15.41 -13.07
N PHE A 315 2.64 -16.01 -12.03
CA PHE A 315 2.74 -15.49 -10.67
C PHE A 315 4.19 -15.36 -10.19
N VAL A 316 5.02 -16.40 -10.35
CA VAL A 316 6.43 -16.37 -9.95
C VAL A 316 7.21 -15.30 -10.72
N ILE A 317 7.03 -15.21 -12.05
CA ILE A 317 7.65 -14.16 -12.87
C ILE A 317 7.21 -12.78 -12.41
N THR A 318 5.92 -12.60 -12.09
CA THR A 318 5.36 -11.33 -11.62
C THR A 318 5.97 -10.90 -10.29
N VAL A 319 6.02 -11.79 -9.30
CA VAL A 319 6.62 -11.49 -7.99
C VAL A 319 8.13 -11.24 -8.12
N TRP A 320 8.82 -11.98 -9.00
CA TRP A 320 10.23 -11.73 -9.29
C TRP A 320 10.47 -10.35 -9.92
N GLY A 321 9.64 -9.96 -10.88
CA GLY A 321 9.64 -8.64 -11.51
C GLY A 321 9.40 -7.53 -10.48
N PHE A 322 8.39 -7.71 -9.62
CA PHE A 322 8.10 -6.81 -8.51
C PHE A 322 9.31 -6.63 -7.59
N HIS A 323 9.95 -7.74 -7.17
CA HIS A 323 11.12 -7.68 -6.30
C HIS A 323 12.30 -6.94 -6.94
N SER A 324 12.50 -7.11 -8.24
CA SER A 324 13.57 -6.44 -8.97
C SER A 324 13.31 -4.94 -9.06
N LYS A 325 12.09 -4.54 -9.44
CA LYS A 325 11.66 -3.13 -9.50
C LYS A 325 11.70 -2.44 -8.13
N LEU A 326 11.29 -3.14 -7.07
CA LEU A 326 11.39 -2.65 -5.70
C LEU A 326 12.86 -2.48 -5.26
N SER A 327 13.75 -3.40 -5.66
CA SER A 327 15.18 -3.29 -5.33
C SER A 327 15.81 -2.06 -5.99
N GLU A 328 15.40 -1.71 -7.21
CA GLU A 328 15.82 -0.45 -7.86
C GLU A 328 15.33 0.77 -7.09
N CYS A 329 14.06 0.78 -6.67
CA CYS A 329 13.48 1.86 -5.86
C CYS A 329 14.24 2.03 -4.53
N GLN A 330 14.52 0.92 -3.83
CA GLN A 330 15.30 0.94 -2.60
C GLN A 330 16.72 1.45 -2.83
N ARG A 331 17.38 1.07 -3.93
CA ARG A 331 18.73 1.55 -4.26
C ARG A 331 18.75 3.07 -4.42
N VAL A 332 17.76 3.63 -5.12
CA VAL A 332 17.60 5.09 -5.26
C VAL A 332 17.31 5.74 -3.91
N CYS A 333 16.45 5.13 -3.09
CA CYS A 333 16.10 5.64 -1.76
C CYS A 333 17.33 5.68 -0.83
N SER A 334 18.15 4.64 -0.82
CA SER A 334 19.37 4.56 0.00
C SER A 334 20.41 5.62 -0.38
N LEU A 335 20.48 6.00 -1.67
CA LEU A 335 21.39 7.04 -2.15
C LEU A 335 20.94 8.45 -1.74
N GLN A 336 19.65 8.67 -1.47
CA GLN A 336 19.09 10.00 -1.19
C GLN A 336 19.07 10.39 0.30
N LEU A 337 19.79 9.67 1.17
CA LEU A 337 20.11 9.97 2.59
C LEU A 337 19.00 10.64 3.44
N SER A 338 17.72 10.40 3.14
CA SER A 338 16.62 11.08 3.82
C SER A 338 15.40 10.18 4.00
N VAL A 339 14.78 10.42 5.16
CA VAL A 339 13.72 9.71 5.88
C VAL A 339 12.74 8.90 5.02
N HIS A 340 12.47 7.67 5.48
CA HIS A 340 11.40 6.67 5.24
C HIS A 340 10.11 7.09 4.48
N SER A 341 9.76 8.37 4.44
CA SER A 341 8.59 8.97 3.78
C SER A 341 8.78 9.28 2.27
N ARG A 342 9.83 8.77 1.62
CA ARG A 342 10.09 8.98 0.18
C ARG A 342 9.97 7.72 -0.68
N LEU A 343 9.92 6.52 -0.08
CA LEU A 343 9.88 5.28 -0.85
C LEU A 343 8.61 5.17 -1.70
N ASP A 344 7.49 5.64 -1.16
CA ASP A 344 6.21 5.79 -1.85
C ASP A 344 6.30 6.67 -3.11
N LYS A 345 6.96 7.83 -3.01
CA LYS A 345 7.17 8.76 -4.13
C LYS A 345 8.11 8.16 -5.18
N ILE A 346 9.17 7.46 -4.74
CA ILE A 346 10.09 6.76 -5.65
C ILE A 346 9.38 5.61 -6.37
N MET A 347 8.57 4.83 -5.65
CA MET A 347 7.78 3.74 -6.24
C MET A 347 6.77 4.30 -7.25
N ALA A 348 6.12 5.43 -6.93
CA ALA A 348 5.22 6.12 -7.85
C ALA A 348 5.95 6.58 -9.12
N SER A 349 7.08 7.28 -8.99
CA SER A 349 7.84 7.81 -10.13
C SER A 349 8.43 6.72 -11.03
N LYS A 350 8.76 5.55 -10.45
CA LYS A 350 9.21 4.36 -11.20
C LYS A 350 8.08 3.52 -11.79
N GLY A 351 6.82 3.98 -11.75
CA GLY A 351 5.71 3.26 -12.36
C GLY A 351 5.32 1.96 -11.65
N MET A 352 5.64 1.83 -10.35
CA MET A 352 5.26 0.65 -9.56
C MET A 352 3.74 0.48 -9.45
N ARG A 353 3.00 1.60 -9.44
CA ARG A 353 1.53 1.61 -9.48
C ARG A 353 0.99 0.84 -10.68
N HIS A 354 1.43 1.19 -11.88
CA HIS A 354 0.97 0.57 -13.12
C HIS A 354 1.31 -0.93 -13.16
N PHE A 355 2.54 -1.27 -12.74
CA PHE A 355 2.96 -2.66 -12.57
C PHE A 355 2.03 -3.42 -11.62
N CYS A 356 1.69 -2.85 -10.46
CA CYS A 356 0.80 -3.49 -9.49
C CYS A 356 -0.62 -3.67 -10.02
N LEU A 357 -1.18 -2.68 -10.73
CA LEU A 357 -2.52 -2.77 -11.33
C LEU A 357 -2.63 -3.86 -12.41
N ILE A 358 -1.57 -4.04 -13.21
CA ILE A 358 -1.48 -5.17 -14.15
C ILE A 358 -1.37 -6.47 -13.36
N SER A 359 -0.41 -6.54 -12.43
CA SER A 359 -0.10 -7.74 -11.65
C SER A 359 -1.30 -8.26 -10.85
N GLU A 360 -2.09 -7.37 -10.27
CA GLU A 360 -3.32 -7.72 -9.53
C GLU A 360 -4.25 -8.59 -10.39
N ARG A 361 -4.51 -8.19 -11.63
CA ARG A 361 -5.35 -8.94 -12.57
C ARG A 361 -4.79 -10.34 -12.82
N LEU A 362 -3.47 -10.48 -12.86
CA LEU A 362 -2.79 -11.76 -13.10
C LEU A 362 -2.90 -12.69 -11.89
N VAL A 363 -2.59 -12.18 -10.70
CA VAL A 363 -2.62 -12.98 -9.46
C VAL A 363 -4.04 -13.44 -9.12
N LYS A 364 -5.07 -12.71 -9.56
CA LYS A 364 -6.45 -13.16 -9.44
C LYS A 364 -6.69 -14.52 -10.13
N PHE A 365 -6.11 -14.75 -11.32
CA PHE A 365 -6.22 -16.05 -12.00
C PHE A 365 -5.45 -17.15 -11.26
N THR A 366 -4.32 -16.82 -10.64
CA THR A 366 -3.58 -17.75 -9.78
C THR A 366 -4.46 -18.28 -8.64
N LEU A 367 -5.12 -17.37 -7.91
CA LEU A 367 -6.07 -17.72 -6.84
C LEU A 367 -7.21 -18.62 -7.34
N LEU A 368 -7.84 -18.23 -8.44
CA LEU A 368 -8.93 -18.99 -9.06
C LEU A 368 -8.48 -20.39 -9.48
N SER A 369 -7.28 -20.50 -10.07
CA SER A 369 -6.72 -21.78 -10.49
C SER A 369 -6.43 -22.71 -9.29
N THR A 370 -5.92 -22.18 -8.18
CA THR A 370 -5.67 -22.95 -6.96
C THR A 370 -6.96 -23.45 -6.34
N VAL A 371 -8.01 -22.62 -6.28
CA VAL A 371 -9.35 -23.04 -5.82
C VAL A 371 -9.94 -24.11 -6.75
N ALA A 372 -9.79 -23.96 -8.07
CA ALA A 372 -10.29 -24.94 -9.05
C ALA A 372 -9.61 -26.32 -8.88
N VAL A 373 -8.28 -26.36 -8.77
CA VAL A 373 -7.53 -27.60 -8.52
C VAL A 373 -7.93 -28.20 -7.17
N ALA A 374 -8.06 -27.39 -6.13
CA ALA A 374 -8.48 -27.86 -4.81
C ALA A 374 -9.89 -28.46 -4.80
N ALA A 375 -10.83 -27.84 -5.51
CA ALA A 375 -12.20 -28.31 -5.62
C ALA A 375 -12.28 -29.65 -6.38
N LEU A 376 -11.54 -29.79 -7.48
CA LEU A 376 -11.48 -31.05 -8.25
C LEU A 376 -10.79 -32.17 -7.47
N CYS A 377 -9.73 -31.84 -6.73
CA CYS A 377 -8.93 -32.81 -5.97
C CYS A 377 -9.27 -32.86 -4.48
N TRP A 378 -10.46 -32.43 -4.07
CA TRP A 378 -10.77 -32.23 -2.65
C TRP A 378 -10.66 -33.53 -1.83
N GLN A 379 -9.77 -33.60 -0.84
CA GLN A 379 -9.58 -34.79 0.01
C GLN A 379 -10.15 -34.56 1.41
N SER A 380 -11.36 -35.07 1.69
CA SER A 380 -12.00 -34.93 3.00
C SER A 380 -11.34 -35.73 4.13
N SER A 381 -10.56 -36.76 3.80
CA SER A 381 -9.87 -37.62 4.77
C SER A 381 -8.41 -37.20 5.04
N SER A 382 -7.84 -36.32 4.21
CA SER A 382 -6.42 -35.95 4.28
C SER A 382 -6.23 -34.62 5.00
N SER A 383 -5.86 -34.68 6.28
CA SER A 383 -5.53 -33.49 7.08
C SER A 383 -4.37 -32.69 6.48
N VAL A 384 -3.37 -33.37 5.91
CA VAL A 384 -2.22 -32.72 5.26
C VAL A 384 -2.69 -31.88 4.06
N PHE A 385 -3.52 -32.45 3.18
CA PHE A 385 -4.04 -31.71 2.01
C PHE A 385 -4.82 -30.46 2.43
N MET A 386 -5.72 -30.59 3.42
CA MET A 386 -6.48 -29.45 3.93
C MET A 386 -5.57 -28.36 4.53
N SER A 387 -4.57 -28.74 5.33
CA SER A 387 -3.64 -27.77 5.94
C SER A 387 -2.80 -27.04 4.89
N VAL A 388 -2.33 -27.74 3.84
CA VAL A 388 -1.57 -27.12 2.74
C VAL A 388 -2.47 -26.20 1.92
N PHE A 389 -3.73 -26.58 1.66
CA PHE A 389 -4.71 -25.71 1.01
C PHE A 389 -5.00 -24.44 1.83
N LEU A 390 -5.16 -24.59 3.15
CA LEU A 390 -5.34 -23.45 4.06
C LEU A 390 -4.08 -22.58 4.18
N LEU A 391 -2.90 -23.09 3.84
CA LEU A 391 -1.65 -22.32 3.80
C LEU A 391 -1.49 -21.54 2.48
N ILE A 392 -1.74 -22.20 1.35
CA ILE A 392 -1.51 -21.62 0.02
C ILE A 392 -2.48 -20.46 -0.27
N LEU A 393 -3.73 -20.57 0.16
CA LEU A 393 -4.78 -19.58 -0.11
C LEU A 393 -4.48 -18.20 0.53
N PRO A 394 -4.13 -18.08 1.83
CA PRO A 394 -3.66 -16.82 2.41
C PRO A 394 -2.37 -16.29 1.79
N LEU A 395 -1.42 -17.16 1.40
CA LEU A 395 -0.16 -16.74 0.79
C LEU A 395 -0.38 -16.06 -0.56
N GLU A 396 -1.15 -16.69 -1.46
CA GLU A 396 -1.49 -16.09 -2.75
C GLU A 396 -2.32 -14.80 -2.55
N SER A 397 -3.23 -14.81 -1.58
CA SER A 397 -4.07 -13.65 -1.23
C SER A 397 -3.26 -12.47 -0.70
N LEU A 398 -2.14 -12.71 -0.01
CA LEU A 398 -1.24 -11.67 0.46
C LEU A 398 -0.60 -10.92 -0.71
N PHE A 399 -0.11 -11.64 -1.72
CA PHE A 399 0.46 -11.01 -2.91
C PHE A 399 -0.59 -10.30 -3.76
N HIS A 400 -1.78 -10.90 -3.93
CA HIS A 400 -2.90 -10.21 -4.56
C HIS A 400 -3.26 -8.92 -3.80
N GLY A 401 -3.39 -9.00 -2.47
CA GLY A 401 -3.66 -7.85 -1.61
C GLY A 401 -2.59 -6.77 -1.71
N LEU A 402 -1.31 -7.15 -1.72
CA LEU A 402 -0.19 -6.23 -1.91
C LEU A 402 -0.31 -5.45 -3.23
N PHE A 403 -0.56 -6.15 -4.35
CA PHE A 403 -0.69 -5.51 -5.66
C PHE A 403 -1.94 -4.62 -5.76
N TYR A 404 -3.09 -5.08 -5.26
CA TYR A 404 -4.32 -4.29 -5.19
C TYR A 404 -4.12 -3.01 -4.38
N GLU A 405 -3.57 -3.13 -3.16
CA GLU A 405 -3.42 -2.00 -2.27
C GLU A 405 -2.40 -1.01 -2.82
N LEU A 406 -1.19 -1.45 -3.20
CA LEU A 406 -0.18 -0.56 -3.79
C LEU A 406 -0.65 0.08 -5.10
N GLY A 407 -1.31 -0.68 -5.98
CA GLY A 407 -1.87 -0.17 -7.23
C GLY A 407 -2.94 0.90 -7.02
N SER A 408 -3.71 0.78 -5.93
CA SER A 408 -4.77 1.74 -5.57
C SER A 408 -4.26 2.97 -4.80
N THR A 409 -3.13 2.88 -4.11
CA THR A 409 -2.63 3.96 -3.22
C THR A 409 -1.45 4.75 -3.75
N LEU A 410 -0.58 4.14 -4.55
CA LEU A 410 0.60 4.84 -5.06
C LEU A 410 0.19 5.99 -5.99
N GLY A 411 1.01 7.04 -6.00
CA GLY A 411 0.83 8.19 -6.90
C GLY A 411 1.11 7.84 -8.37
N GLY A 412 0.90 8.84 -9.23
CA GLY A 412 1.19 8.72 -10.66
C GLY A 412 2.63 9.07 -11.03
N THR A 413 3.05 8.78 -12.25
CA THR A 413 4.35 9.20 -12.79
C THR A 413 4.30 10.64 -13.29
N SER A 414 5.45 11.33 -13.27
CA SER A 414 5.54 12.70 -13.78
C SER A 414 6.81 12.94 -14.58
N VAL A 415 6.72 13.82 -15.58
CA VAL A 415 7.83 14.24 -16.42
C VAL A 415 7.82 15.77 -16.57
N GLY A 416 9.01 16.38 -16.56
CA GLY A 416 9.21 17.83 -16.56
C GLY A 416 10.10 18.29 -17.72
N TYR A 417 9.71 19.37 -18.38
CA TYR A 417 10.51 20.08 -19.37
C TYR A 417 10.58 21.56 -18.99
N ALA A 418 11.79 22.12 -18.97
CA ALA A 418 12.01 23.51 -18.62
C ALA A 418 12.62 24.29 -19.79
N VAL A 419 12.11 25.48 -20.05
CA VAL A 419 12.59 26.40 -21.10
C VAL A 419 12.85 27.76 -20.48
N VAL A 420 14.08 28.21 -20.55
CA VAL A 420 14.50 29.53 -20.05
C VAL A 420 15.10 30.33 -21.19
N ILE A 421 14.42 31.41 -21.56
CA ILE A 421 14.82 32.37 -22.59
C ILE A 421 15.01 33.73 -21.91
N PRO A 422 16.23 34.26 -21.80
CA PRO A 422 16.48 35.54 -21.14
C PRO A 422 15.78 36.71 -21.84
N THR A 423 15.20 37.62 -21.05
CA THR A 423 14.34 38.70 -21.56
C THR A 423 15.06 39.99 -21.91
N ASN A 424 16.22 40.24 -21.33
CA ASN A 424 16.88 41.54 -21.45
C ASN A 424 17.54 41.75 -22.82
N TYR A 425 17.61 40.72 -23.67
CA TYR A 425 18.02 40.89 -25.05
C TYR A 425 16.93 41.48 -25.92
N CYS A 426 15.74 41.81 -25.41
CA CYS A 426 14.66 42.42 -26.17
C CYS A 426 14.13 43.69 -25.49
N SER A 427 13.81 44.73 -26.26
CA SER A 427 13.10 45.92 -25.80
C SER A 427 11.69 45.55 -25.31
N PRO A 428 10.96 46.45 -24.62
CA PRO A 428 9.55 46.24 -24.25
C PRO A 428 8.62 45.93 -25.44
N ASP A 429 9.07 46.23 -26.66
CA ASP A 429 8.38 45.96 -27.93
C ASP A 429 8.89 44.70 -28.64
N GLY A 430 9.80 43.93 -28.02
CA GLY A 430 10.33 42.66 -28.53
C GLY A 430 11.54 42.77 -29.47
N GLN A 431 12.15 43.95 -29.63
CA GLN A 431 13.29 44.17 -30.54
C GLN A 431 14.63 43.85 -29.89
N PRO A 432 15.58 43.18 -30.56
CA PRO A 432 16.84 42.79 -29.95
C PRO A 432 17.66 44.00 -29.46
N MET A 433 18.09 43.99 -28.19
CA MET A 433 18.86 45.05 -27.55
C MET A 433 20.25 44.54 -27.14
N LEU A 434 21.29 45.31 -27.48
CA LEU A 434 22.65 45.07 -27.03
C LEU A 434 22.78 45.48 -25.56
N LEU A 435 23.05 44.48 -24.71
CA LEU A 435 23.26 44.69 -23.28
C LEU A 435 24.74 44.93 -22.97
N PRO A 436 25.07 45.83 -22.01
CA PRO A 436 26.40 45.94 -21.45
C PRO A 436 26.91 44.59 -20.87
N PRO A 437 28.23 44.33 -20.91
CA PRO A 437 28.81 43.08 -20.41
C PRO A 437 28.40 42.69 -18.98
N ASP A 438 28.32 43.67 -18.07
CA ASP A 438 27.93 43.45 -16.68
C ASP A 438 26.48 42.99 -16.54
N GLN A 439 25.58 43.53 -17.38
CA GLN A 439 24.17 43.14 -17.40
C GLN A 439 23.98 41.75 -18.03
N VAL A 440 24.81 41.38 -19.03
CA VAL A 440 24.84 40.03 -19.60
C VAL A 440 25.30 39.01 -18.55
N GLN A 441 26.33 39.35 -17.75
CA GLN A 441 26.82 38.47 -16.70
C GLN A 441 25.75 38.24 -15.62
N GLU A 442 25.08 39.29 -15.17
CA GLU A 442 24.01 39.19 -14.18
C GLU A 442 22.81 38.39 -14.71
N LEU A 443 22.40 38.64 -15.96
CA LEU A 443 21.34 37.89 -16.63
C LEU A 443 21.65 36.39 -16.72
N ASN A 444 22.88 36.03 -17.10
CA ASN A 444 23.35 34.65 -17.16
C ASN A 444 23.34 34.01 -15.76
N ARG A 445 23.82 34.74 -14.74
CA ARG A 445 23.82 34.28 -13.35
C ARG A 445 22.41 33.96 -12.88
N ARG A 446 21.45 34.84 -13.14
CA ARG A 446 20.04 34.64 -12.74
C ARG A 446 19.35 33.54 -13.52
N SER A 447 19.57 33.46 -14.84
CA SER A 447 19.01 32.39 -15.68
C SER A 447 19.52 31.02 -15.27
N THR A 448 20.82 30.92 -14.96
CA THR A 448 21.42 29.70 -14.39
C THR A 448 20.84 29.39 -13.01
N GLY A 449 20.62 30.41 -12.16
CA GLY A 449 19.94 30.26 -10.88
C GLY A 449 18.51 29.72 -11.01
N MET A 450 17.73 30.21 -11.98
CA MET A 450 16.39 29.69 -12.29
C MET A 450 16.43 28.22 -12.72
N LEU A 451 17.33 27.86 -13.63
CA LEU A 451 17.50 26.47 -14.07
C LEU A 451 17.86 25.56 -12.90
N ASN A 452 18.79 25.98 -12.04
CA ASN A 452 19.15 25.23 -10.84
C ASN A 452 17.96 25.06 -9.88
N ASN A 453 17.13 26.10 -9.71
CA ASN A 453 15.91 26.01 -8.90
C ASN A 453 14.90 25.03 -9.49
N VAL A 454 14.67 25.04 -10.79
CA VAL A 454 13.74 24.12 -11.47
C VAL A 454 14.27 22.69 -11.45
N GLN A 455 15.58 22.49 -11.64
CA GLN A 455 16.21 21.18 -11.50
C GLN A 455 16.12 20.66 -10.06
N ARG A 456 16.32 21.52 -9.06
CA ARG A 456 16.09 21.20 -7.64
C ARG A 456 14.64 20.79 -7.41
N PHE A 457 13.68 21.50 -8.01
CA PHE A 457 12.26 21.17 -7.93
C PHE A 457 11.95 19.80 -8.55
N PHE A 458 12.44 19.52 -9.77
CA PHE A 458 12.28 18.21 -10.40
C PHE A 458 12.90 17.09 -9.57
N ALA A 459 14.11 17.30 -9.04
CA ALA A 459 14.79 16.32 -8.20
C ALA A 459 14.05 16.07 -6.87
N TYR A 460 13.56 17.13 -6.22
CA TYR A 460 12.86 17.04 -4.92
C TYR A 460 11.53 16.30 -5.04
N HIS A 461 10.76 16.56 -6.10
CA HIS A 461 9.48 15.90 -6.36
C HIS A 461 9.61 14.61 -7.20
N ILE A 462 10.83 14.19 -7.55
CA ILE A 462 11.12 12.98 -8.32
C ILE A 462 10.41 12.98 -9.68
N ILE A 463 10.38 14.15 -10.31
CA ILE A 463 9.87 14.37 -11.67
C ILE A 463 10.97 13.98 -12.65
N GLU A 464 10.66 13.12 -13.61
CA GLU A 464 11.62 12.74 -14.65
C GLU A 464 11.93 13.94 -15.53
N ALA A 465 13.19 14.39 -15.55
CA ALA A 465 13.59 15.53 -16.37
C ALA A 465 13.75 15.08 -17.83
N PHE A 466 12.86 15.56 -18.71
CA PHE A 466 13.02 15.41 -20.16
C PHE A 466 14.17 16.29 -20.67
N GLY A 467 14.26 17.51 -20.15
CA GLY A 467 15.31 18.46 -20.50
C GLY A 467 15.13 19.82 -19.81
N CYS A 468 16.21 20.59 -19.75
CA CYS A 468 16.21 21.98 -19.32
C CYS A 468 16.97 22.79 -20.36
N ASP A 469 16.24 23.48 -21.23
CA ASP A 469 16.82 24.25 -22.32
C ASP A 469 17.09 25.69 -21.88
N TYR A 470 18.29 26.15 -22.19
CA TYR A 470 18.73 27.52 -22.02
C TYR A 470 19.18 28.06 -23.37
N SER A 471 18.61 29.18 -23.83
CA SER A 471 19.06 29.82 -25.06
C SER A 471 19.17 31.33 -24.90
N THR A 472 20.39 31.86 -25.02
CA THR A 472 20.68 33.30 -25.00
C THR A 472 20.29 34.00 -26.30
N SER A 473 20.32 33.28 -27.43
CA SER A 473 19.98 33.80 -28.76
C SER A 473 18.50 33.63 -29.14
N GLY A 474 17.67 33.16 -28.19
CA GLY A 474 16.28 32.78 -28.45
C GLY A 474 16.14 31.39 -29.07
N VAL A 475 14.90 30.92 -29.21
CA VAL A 475 14.55 29.61 -29.79
C VAL A 475 13.54 29.85 -30.91
N THR A 476 13.70 29.21 -32.07
CA THR A 476 12.73 29.33 -33.17
C THR A 476 11.46 28.52 -32.89
N LEU A 477 10.35 28.87 -33.54
CA LEU A 477 9.08 28.18 -33.37
C LEU A 477 9.16 26.71 -33.76
N GLU A 478 9.84 26.37 -34.86
CA GLU A 478 9.94 24.99 -35.34
C GLU A 478 10.73 24.11 -34.35
N ALA A 479 11.85 24.63 -33.83
CA ALA A 479 12.69 23.89 -32.89
C ALA A 479 11.95 23.65 -31.56
N LEU A 480 11.27 24.67 -31.05
CA LEU A 480 10.48 24.55 -29.82
C LEU A 480 9.27 23.63 -30.02
N GLN A 481 8.58 23.74 -31.16
CA GLN A 481 7.46 22.88 -31.51
C GLN A 481 7.88 21.41 -31.59
N ALA A 482 9.00 21.11 -32.25
CA ALA A 482 9.52 19.74 -32.36
C ALA A 482 9.84 19.16 -30.98
N LYS A 483 10.51 19.93 -30.12
CA LYS A 483 10.83 19.51 -28.75
C LYS A 483 9.60 19.33 -27.88
N ILE A 484 8.64 20.27 -27.90
CA ILE A 484 7.40 20.14 -27.13
C ILE A 484 6.61 18.93 -27.61
N LYS A 485 6.45 18.70 -28.92
CA LYS A 485 5.75 17.51 -29.42
C LYS A 485 6.42 16.21 -28.98
N SER A 486 7.75 16.13 -29.06
CA SER A 486 8.52 14.99 -28.56
C SER A 486 8.34 14.78 -27.04
N PHE A 487 8.40 15.87 -26.26
CA PHE A 487 8.14 15.84 -24.82
C PHE A 487 6.73 15.33 -24.51
N LEU A 488 5.71 15.83 -25.21
CA LEU A 488 4.33 15.39 -25.00
C LEU A 488 4.19 13.90 -25.32
N GLU A 489 4.88 13.37 -26.34
CA GLU A 489 4.86 11.93 -26.67
C GLU A 489 5.73 11.05 -25.76
N PHE A 490 6.57 11.64 -24.91
CA PHE A 490 7.50 10.92 -24.06
C PHE A 490 6.78 9.94 -23.12
N ARG A 491 7.28 8.70 -23.05
CA ARG A 491 6.68 7.59 -22.30
C ARG A 491 7.60 7.13 -21.18
N THR A 492 7.00 6.54 -20.16
CA THR A 492 7.74 5.84 -19.11
C THR A 492 8.48 4.64 -19.71
N LYS A 493 9.54 4.19 -19.03
CA LYS A 493 10.33 3.02 -19.45
C LYS A 493 9.51 1.73 -19.57
N ASP A 494 8.41 1.61 -18.83
CA ASP A 494 7.54 0.44 -18.83
C ASP A 494 6.49 0.47 -19.96
N GLY A 495 6.47 1.51 -20.81
CA GLY A 495 5.55 1.62 -21.95
C GLY A 495 4.41 2.67 -21.84
N PRO A 496 3.71 2.87 -20.69
CA PRO A 496 2.63 3.84 -20.62
C PRO A 496 3.16 5.27 -20.60
N ARG A 497 2.29 6.23 -20.94
CA ARG A 497 2.60 7.67 -20.80
C ARG A 497 2.66 8.09 -19.35
N HIS A 498 3.29 9.24 -19.11
CA HIS A 498 3.31 9.82 -17.78
C HIS A 498 1.91 10.30 -17.40
N ASP A 499 1.56 10.13 -16.13
CA ASP A 499 0.27 10.62 -15.61
C ASP A 499 0.23 12.16 -15.64
N THR A 500 1.35 12.82 -15.37
CA THR A 500 1.47 14.30 -15.31
C THR A 500 2.67 14.80 -16.13
N TYR A 501 2.42 15.75 -17.03
CA TYR A 501 3.45 16.50 -17.76
C TYR A 501 3.56 17.91 -17.18
N VAL A 502 4.78 18.36 -16.90
CA VAL A 502 5.06 19.70 -16.36
C VAL A 502 5.92 20.46 -17.36
N ILE A 503 5.44 21.61 -17.84
CA ILE A 503 6.22 22.53 -18.66
C ILE A 503 6.52 23.76 -17.80
N PHE A 504 7.79 24.08 -17.62
CA PHE A 504 8.22 25.33 -17.01
C PHE A 504 8.71 26.27 -18.12
N PHE A 505 8.23 27.52 -18.13
CA PHE A 505 8.68 28.55 -19.04
C PHE A 505 9.01 29.83 -18.28
N SER A 506 10.19 30.37 -18.57
CA SER A 506 10.60 31.72 -18.16
C SER A 506 11.13 32.46 -19.38
N GLY A 507 10.56 33.62 -19.67
CA GLY A 507 11.00 34.43 -20.81
C GLY A 507 10.03 35.54 -21.20
N HIS A 508 10.30 36.17 -22.34
CA HIS A 508 9.58 37.37 -22.76
C HIS A 508 8.21 37.00 -23.31
N THR A 509 7.20 37.79 -22.95
CA THR A 509 5.81 37.56 -23.34
C THR A 509 5.15 38.86 -23.77
N HIS A 510 4.40 38.81 -24.88
CA HIS A 510 3.58 39.93 -25.29
C HIS A 510 2.45 40.19 -24.28
N ARG A 511 1.76 41.35 -24.40
CA ARG A 511 0.62 41.70 -23.54
C ARG A 511 -0.54 40.69 -23.62
N SER A 512 -0.65 39.97 -24.72
CA SER A 512 -1.56 38.83 -24.95
C SER A 512 -1.17 37.57 -24.17
N GLY A 513 0.03 37.54 -23.57
CA GLY A 513 0.64 36.40 -22.87
C GLY A 513 1.37 35.41 -23.78
N GLU A 514 1.41 35.67 -25.09
CA GLU A 514 2.10 34.82 -26.07
C GLU A 514 3.61 34.83 -25.84
N TRP A 515 4.26 33.67 -25.93
CA TRP A 515 5.71 33.58 -25.77
C TRP A 515 6.38 34.17 -27.00
N ALA A 516 7.28 35.12 -26.80
CA ALA A 516 8.08 35.70 -27.87
C ALA A 516 9.24 34.77 -28.20
N LEU A 517 9.40 34.42 -29.48
CA LEU A 517 10.42 33.50 -29.98
C LEU A 517 11.38 34.21 -30.93
N ALA A 518 12.49 33.55 -31.24
CA ALA A 518 13.45 34.06 -32.22
C ALA A 518 12.79 34.16 -33.61
N GLY A 519 13.14 35.21 -34.36
CA GLY A 519 12.57 35.44 -35.70
C GLY A 519 11.24 36.21 -35.72
N GLY A 520 10.74 36.68 -34.57
CA GLY A 520 9.46 37.40 -34.47
C GLY A 520 8.24 36.48 -34.40
N ASP A 521 8.46 35.17 -34.33
CA ASP A 521 7.41 34.19 -34.11
C ASP A 521 6.87 34.22 -32.68
N THR A 522 5.65 33.73 -32.52
CA THR A 522 4.98 33.65 -31.22
C THR A 522 4.37 32.28 -30.97
N LEU A 523 4.43 31.83 -29.72
CA LEU A 523 3.72 30.62 -29.28
C LEU A 523 2.50 30.98 -28.44
N ARG A 524 1.34 30.53 -28.91
CA ARG A 524 0.03 30.77 -28.29
C ARG A 524 -0.38 29.60 -27.41
N LEU A 525 -1.17 29.89 -26.37
CA LEU A 525 -1.76 28.86 -25.50
C LEU A 525 -2.54 27.82 -26.32
N ASP A 526 -3.34 28.27 -27.30
CA ASP A 526 -4.17 27.40 -28.14
C ASP A 526 -3.35 26.41 -28.97
N GLN A 527 -2.11 26.76 -29.36
CA GLN A 527 -1.21 25.85 -30.08
C GLN A 527 -0.73 24.72 -29.17
N ILE A 528 -0.29 25.02 -27.94
CA ILE A 528 0.10 24.00 -26.95
C ILE A 528 -1.09 23.11 -26.58
N LEU A 529 -2.26 23.71 -26.34
CA LEU A 529 -3.48 22.96 -26.04
C LEU A 529 -3.92 22.09 -27.23
N GLY A 530 -3.75 22.58 -28.46
CA GLY A 530 -3.99 21.83 -29.69
C GLY A 530 -3.08 20.60 -29.79
N TRP A 531 -1.77 20.78 -29.61
CA TRP A 531 -0.81 19.67 -29.59
C TRP A 531 -1.10 18.69 -28.45
N TRP A 532 -1.45 19.20 -27.26
CA TRP A 532 -1.83 18.35 -26.14
C TRP A 532 -3.07 17.53 -26.46
N LYS A 533 -4.12 18.14 -27.02
CA LYS A 533 -5.35 17.44 -27.43
C LYS A 533 -5.08 16.39 -28.50
N GLU A 534 -4.27 16.72 -29.50
CA GLU A 534 -3.87 15.78 -30.56
C GLU A 534 -3.22 14.54 -29.95
N LYS A 535 -2.22 14.73 -29.09
CA LYS A 535 -1.47 13.63 -28.50
C LYS A 535 -2.23 12.90 -27.39
N ASN A 536 -3.11 13.57 -26.65
CA ASN A 536 -3.75 13.04 -25.44
C ASN A 536 -5.23 12.62 -25.64
N SER A 537 -5.74 12.63 -26.88
CA SER A 537 -7.17 12.39 -27.17
C SER A 537 -7.70 11.02 -26.71
N SER A 538 -6.85 10.00 -26.65
CA SER A 538 -7.19 8.63 -26.20
C SER A 538 -6.67 8.27 -24.80
N ILE A 539 -5.95 9.18 -24.13
CA ILE A 539 -5.18 8.89 -22.92
C ILE A 539 -5.54 9.90 -21.82
N CYS A 540 -5.63 9.45 -20.57
CA CYS A 540 -6.04 10.28 -19.44
C CYS A 540 -4.85 10.90 -18.69
N SER A 541 -3.89 11.51 -19.41
CA SER A 541 -2.81 12.29 -18.78
C SER A 541 -3.24 13.75 -18.55
N ARG A 542 -2.51 14.48 -17.71
CA ARG A 542 -2.72 15.92 -17.47
C ARG A 542 -1.46 16.75 -17.74
N LEU A 543 -1.66 18.02 -18.04
CA LEU A 543 -0.60 19.01 -18.32
C LEU A 543 -0.64 20.14 -17.29
N ILE A 544 0.52 20.48 -16.73
CA ILE A 544 0.70 21.64 -15.84
C ILE A 544 1.73 22.55 -16.48
N VAL A 545 1.37 23.81 -16.71
CA VAL A 545 2.28 24.83 -17.23
C VAL A 545 2.60 25.82 -16.11
N VAL A 546 3.88 26.01 -15.82
CA VAL A 546 4.38 26.96 -14.83
C VAL A 546 5.07 28.10 -15.57
N LEU A 547 4.60 29.32 -15.35
CA LEU A 547 5.04 30.51 -16.07
C LEU A 547 5.68 31.51 -15.09
N ASP A 548 6.95 31.80 -15.30
CA ASP A 548 7.66 32.93 -14.71
C ASP A 548 7.87 33.98 -15.81
N CYS A 549 6.82 34.77 -16.08
CA CYS A 549 6.82 35.80 -17.11
C CYS A 549 5.95 36.99 -16.69
N GLU A 550 6.22 38.17 -17.28
CA GLU A 550 5.50 39.41 -16.94
C GLU A 550 3.99 39.32 -17.22
N ASN A 551 3.60 38.70 -18.35
CA ASN A 551 2.22 38.63 -18.81
C ASN A 551 1.64 37.21 -18.72
N SER A 552 1.65 36.60 -17.53
CA SER A 552 1.13 35.23 -17.30
C SER A 552 -0.40 35.14 -17.18
N LEU A 553 -1.06 36.22 -16.77
CA LEU A 553 -2.50 36.26 -16.44
C LEU A 553 -3.43 35.89 -17.63
N PRO A 554 -3.15 36.30 -18.88
CA PRO A 554 -3.96 35.88 -20.03
C PRO A 554 -4.05 34.35 -20.17
N TRP A 555 -2.95 33.63 -19.95
CA TRP A 555 -2.94 32.16 -20.03
C TRP A 555 -3.68 31.51 -18.85
N VAL A 556 -3.54 32.07 -17.65
CA VAL A 556 -4.28 31.65 -16.45
C VAL A 556 -5.79 31.80 -16.62
N ASN A 557 -6.24 32.84 -17.32
CA ASN A 557 -7.66 33.03 -17.63
C ASN A 557 -8.12 32.23 -18.86
N GLY A 558 -7.25 32.05 -19.85
CA GLY A 558 -7.51 31.24 -21.05
C GLY A 558 -7.76 29.77 -20.71
N VAL A 559 -6.95 29.17 -19.84
CA VAL A 559 -7.07 27.73 -19.50
C VAL A 559 -8.40 27.39 -18.83
N LYS A 560 -9.04 28.33 -18.12
CA LYS A 560 -10.37 28.13 -17.49
C LYS A 560 -11.47 27.88 -18.54
N LYS A 561 -11.27 28.33 -19.77
CA LYS A 561 -12.20 28.12 -20.88
C LYS A 561 -11.96 26.79 -21.60
N ALA A 562 -10.80 26.15 -21.40
CA ALA A 562 -10.46 24.88 -22.05
C ALA A 562 -11.41 23.76 -21.61
N GLY A 563 -12.06 23.13 -22.58
CA GLY A 563 -12.95 21.98 -22.40
C GLY A 563 -12.30 20.67 -22.86
N GLY A 564 -12.67 19.56 -22.23
CA GLY A 564 -12.21 18.22 -22.63
C GLY A 564 -10.74 17.90 -22.38
N LEU A 565 -10.01 18.74 -21.63
CA LEU A 565 -8.60 18.52 -21.27
C LEU A 565 -8.39 18.70 -19.77
N TYR A 566 -7.39 18.02 -19.22
CA TYR A 566 -6.92 18.20 -17.84
C TYR A 566 -5.66 19.07 -17.85
N VAL A 567 -5.85 20.38 -17.83
CA VAL A 567 -4.75 21.35 -17.86
C VAL A 567 -4.85 22.34 -16.71
N ALA A 568 -3.69 22.71 -16.15
CA ALA A 568 -3.54 23.80 -15.20
C ALA A 568 -2.41 24.74 -15.62
N VAL A 569 -2.54 26.02 -15.29
CA VAL A 569 -1.51 27.05 -15.48
C VAL A 569 -1.24 27.72 -14.15
N GLN A 570 0.02 27.73 -13.71
CA GLN A 570 0.55 28.54 -12.62
C GLN A 570 1.27 29.74 -13.24
N GLY A 571 0.94 30.95 -12.81
CA GLY A 571 1.58 32.18 -13.26
C GLY A 571 2.00 33.08 -12.09
N ALA A 572 2.83 34.04 -12.42
CA ALA A 572 3.30 35.11 -11.55
C ALA A 572 2.73 36.47 -11.96
N THR A 573 2.50 37.34 -10.98
CA THR A 573 2.21 38.75 -11.21
C THR A 573 3.16 39.60 -10.37
N PHE A 574 3.81 40.56 -11.00
CA PHE A 574 4.81 41.43 -10.39
C PHE A 574 4.19 42.78 -10.04
N ALA A 575 4.44 43.26 -8.83
CA ALA A 575 4.00 44.58 -8.41
C ALA A 575 4.73 45.67 -9.22
N LYS A 576 3.99 46.67 -9.69
CA LYS A 576 4.60 47.87 -10.27
C LYS A 576 5.12 48.74 -9.13
N VAL A 577 6.44 48.90 -9.03
CA VAL A 577 7.08 49.71 -7.99
C VAL A 577 6.55 51.14 -8.06
N THR A 578 6.02 51.63 -6.93
CA THR A 578 5.51 53.01 -6.79
C THR A 578 6.47 53.90 -6.00
N ASP A 579 7.36 53.33 -5.17
CA ASP A 579 8.39 54.04 -4.41
C ASP A 579 9.80 53.54 -4.80
N MET A 580 10.58 54.39 -5.49
CA MET A 580 11.90 54.04 -6.05
C MET A 580 13.06 54.02 -5.04
N GLU A 581 12.85 54.40 -3.77
CA GLU A 581 13.97 54.70 -2.87
C GLU A 581 14.45 53.53 -1.99
N ASN A 582 13.72 52.42 -1.84
CA ASN A 582 14.10 51.40 -0.83
C ASN A 582 14.04 49.91 -1.25
N GLN A 583 13.54 49.53 -2.44
CA GLN A 583 13.50 48.12 -2.87
C GLN A 583 13.77 47.95 -4.36
N ASP A 584 14.62 46.99 -4.71
CA ASP A 584 14.82 46.58 -6.10
C ASP A 584 13.50 46.08 -6.70
N PRO A 585 13.17 46.45 -7.96
CA PRO A 585 11.95 45.98 -8.60
C PRO A 585 11.95 44.46 -8.71
N PRO A 586 10.79 43.80 -8.57
CA PRO A 586 10.69 42.36 -8.76
C PRO A 586 11.03 42.01 -10.21
N GLN A 587 11.83 40.98 -10.40
CA GLN A 587 12.34 40.57 -11.70
C GLN A 587 12.08 39.07 -11.94
N LEU A 588 12.24 38.63 -13.19
CA LEU A 588 12.06 37.23 -13.56
C LEU A 588 13.02 36.33 -12.78
N GLY A 589 12.49 35.20 -12.31
CA GLY A 589 13.19 34.26 -11.45
C GLY A 589 12.89 34.44 -9.97
N ASP A 590 12.40 35.60 -9.52
CA ASP A 590 12.03 35.81 -8.12
C ASP A 590 10.79 34.98 -7.76
N PHE A 591 9.83 34.87 -8.69
CA PHE A 591 8.72 33.93 -8.55
C PHE A 591 9.22 32.49 -8.49
N THR A 592 10.06 32.07 -9.44
CA THR A 592 10.62 30.70 -9.45
C THR A 592 11.32 30.37 -8.14
N ALA A 593 12.17 31.26 -7.62
CA ALA A 593 12.87 31.04 -6.35
C ALA A 593 11.89 30.85 -5.17
N GLN A 594 10.90 31.74 -5.03
CA GLN A 594 9.91 31.66 -3.96
C GLN A 594 8.99 30.44 -4.09
N TRP A 595 8.57 30.11 -5.32
CA TRP A 595 7.68 28.98 -5.59
C TRP A 595 8.38 27.64 -5.37
N VAL A 596 9.64 27.51 -5.78
CA VAL A 596 10.45 26.32 -5.52
C VAL A 596 10.71 26.17 -4.02
N GLU A 597 11.06 27.25 -3.32
CA GLU A 597 11.28 27.20 -1.88
C GLU A 597 10.01 26.80 -1.11
N TYR A 598 8.84 27.35 -1.48
CA TYR A 598 7.56 26.96 -0.90
C TYR A 598 7.23 25.47 -1.11
N ASN A 599 7.54 24.90 -2.28
CA ASN A 599 7.22 23.51 -2.59
C ASN A 599 8.27 22.51 -2.10
N CYS A 600 9.53 22.92 -2.00
CA CYS A 600 10.65 22.05 -1.64
C CYS A 600 11.06 22.14 -0.16
N ASN A 601 10.66 23.20 0.57
CA ASN A 601 10.97 23.36 1.98
C ASN A 601 9.69 23.32 2.84
N PRO A 602 9.47 22.24 3.62
CA PRO A 602 8.31 22.14 4.50
C PRO A 602 8.30 23.18 5.63
N ASN A 603 9.46 23.75 5.96
CA ASN A 603 9.61 24.81 6.96
C ASN A 603 9.66 26.21 6.33
N SER A 604 9.24 26.35 5.06
CA SER A 604 9.22 27.65 4.39
C SER A 604 8.31 28.62 5.12
N ALA A 605 8.80 29.84 5.36
CA ALA A 605 8.03 30.94 5.93
C ALA A 605 7.13 31.65 4.89
N ILE A 606 7.14 31.21 3.63
CA ILE A 606 6.44 31.88 2.53
C ILE A 606 4.92 31.70 2.67
N GLN A 607 4.20 32.82 2.81
CA GLN A 607 2.74 32.86 2.85
C GLN A 607 2.17 33.62 1.64
N TRP A 608 1.64 32.88 0.67
CA TRP A 608 1.13 33.46 -0.58
C TRP A 608 -0.05 34.43 -0.38
N CYS A 609 -0.83 34.27 0.69
CA CYS A 609 -2.00 35.10 1.01
C CYS A 609 -1.67 36.45 1.66
N GLU A 610 -0.38 36.73 1.93
CA GLU A 610 0.06 37.98 2.52
C GLU A 610 -0.17 39.16 1.56
N ARG A 611 -0.69 40.27 2.07
CA ARG A 611 -0.98 41.47 1.27
C ARG A 611 0.29 42.29 1.04
N GLY A 612 0.43 42.89 -0.14
CA GLY A 612 1.55 43.79 -0.45
C GLY A 612 2.83 43.12 -0.93
N ARG A 613 2.80 41.82 -1.27
CA ARG A 613 3.96 41.11 -1.82
C ARG A 613 4.39 41.69 -3.17
N ALA A 614 5.70 41.90 -3.33
CA ALA A 614 6.28 42.30 -4.62
C ALA A 614 6.05 41.25 -5.73
N VAL A 615 6.00 39.97 -5.35
CA VAL A 615 5.68 38.84 -6.22
C VAL A 615 4.44 38.13 -5.70
N SER A 616 3.40 38.10 -6.54
CA SER A 616 2.14 37.40 -6.26
C SER A 616 1.96 36.23 -7.20
N ALA A 617 1.26 35.19 -6.74
CA ALA A 617 1.00 33.98 -7.52
C ALA A 617 -0.46 33.89 -7.94
N VAL A 618 -0.70 33.38 -9.13
CA VAL A 618 -2.05 33.10 -9.65
C VAL A 618 -2.06 31.75 -10.33
N TYR A 619 -3.16 31.01 -10.22
CA TYR A 619 -3.33 29.77 -10.98
C TYR A 619 -4.72 29.69 -11.62
N GLY A 620 -4.79 28.91 -12.70
CA GLY A 620 -6.01 28.61 -13.43
C GLY A 620 -6.07 27.13 -13.76
N VAL A 621 -7.27 26.55 -13.71
CA VAL A 621 -7.51 25.15 -14.05
C VAL A 621 -8.62 25.04 -15.09
N SER A 622 -8.49 24.05 -15.96
CA SER A 622 -9.53 23.65 -16.93
C SER A 622 -10.81 23.17 -16.25
N LYS A 623 -11.94 23.26 -16.96
CA LYS A 623 -13.29 22.93 -16.42
C LYS A 623 -13.42 21.52 -15.84
N HIS A 624 -12.64 20.57 -16.37
CA HIS A 624 -12.71 19.16 -16.00
C HIS A 624 -11.56 18.72 -15.09
N TRP A 625 -10.72 19.65 -14.62
CA TRP A 625 -9.56 19.33 -13.78
C TRP A 625 -9.89 18.41 -12.59
N SER A 626 -11.03 18.64 -11.93
CA SER A 626 -11.46 17.86 -10.76
C SER A 626 -11.85 16.41 -11.05
N ASP A 627 -12.06 16.04 -12.32
CA ASP A 627 -12.43 14.68 -12.70
C ASP A 627 -11.24 13.80 -13.02
N TYR A 628 -10.06 14.38 -13.04
CA TYR A 628 -8.84 13.67 -13.36
C TYR A 628 -8.66 12.45 -12.44
N THR A 629 -8.45 11.30 -13.07
CA THR A 629 -8.06 10.06 -12.42
C THR A 629 -6.78 9.57 -13.09
N LEU A 630 -5.88 9.01 -12.29
CA LEU A 630 -4.66 8.40 -12.81
C LEU A 630 -4.98 7.31 -13.83
N HIS A 631 -4.12 7.18 -14.85
CA HIS A 631 -4.34 6.25 -15.96
C HIS A 631 -4.51 4.82 -15.45
N LEU A 632 -5.50 4.09 -15.97
CA LEU A 632 -5.71 2.67 -15.68
C LEU A 632 -5.16 1.85 -16.85
N PRO A 633 -4.56 0.67 -16.60
CA PRO A 633 -4.03 -0.17 -17.68
C PRO A 633 -5.12 -0.54 -18.70
N THR A 634 -4.87 -0.20 -19.95
CA THR A 634 -5.70 -0.58 -21.11
C THR A 634 -5.37 -1.99 -21.59
N GLY A 635 -6.19 -2.56 -22.48
CA GLY A 635 -5.92 -3.88 -23.06
C GLY A 635 -4.63 -3.94 -23.88
N SER A 636 -4.26 -2.84 -24.57
CA SER A 636 -2.98 -2.72 -25.26
C SER A 636 -1.81 -2.69 -24.28
N ASP A 637 -1.92 -1.92 -23.19
CA ASP A 637 -0.88 -1.85 -22.15
C ASP A 637 -0.61 -3.24 -21.55
N LEU A 638 -1.68 -4.01 -21.29
CA LEU A 638 -1.56 -5.38 -20.80
C LEU A 638 -0.86 -6.29 -21.81
N THR A 639 -1.21 -6.18 -23.10
CA THR A 639 -0.64 -7.00 -24.17
C THR A 639 0.85 -6.71 -24.37
N ASP A 640 1.24 -5.43 -24.37
CA ASP A 640 2.63 -5.00 -24.55
C ASP A 640 3.48 -5.38 -23.35
N HIS A 641 2.98 -5.15 -22.13
CA HIS A 641 3.62 -5.63 -20.91
C HIS A 641 3.85 -7.15 -20.98
N TRP A 642 2.85 -7.89 -21.42
CA TRP A 642 2.96 -9.34 -21.46
C TRP A 642 4.00 -9.83 -22.47
N ARG A 643 4.00 -9.25 -23.67
CA ARG A 643 4.97 -9.57 -24.73
C ARG A 643 6.41 -9.33 -24.29
N MET A 644 6.63 -8.32 -23.45
CA MET A 644 7.96 -7.92 -22.99
C MET A 644 8.49 -8.82 -21.86
N TYR A 645 7.62 -9.25 -20.93
CA TYR A 645 8.07 -9.90 -19.69
C TYR A 645 7.79 -11.40 -19.59
N PHE A 646 6.90 -11.97 -20.41
CA PHE A 646 6.45 -13.35 -20.25
C PHE A 646 6.63 -14.20 -21.52
N PRO A 647 6.89 -15.51 -21.37
CA PRO A 647 7.04 -16.42 -22.49
C PRO A 647 5.71 -16.70 -23.21
N ARG A 648 5.77 -17.03 -24.51
CA ARG A 648 4.60 -17.25 -25.39
C ARG A 648 3.58 -18.28 -24.87
N ILE A 649 4.03 -19.27 -24.11
CA ILE A 649 3.16 -20.32 -23.53
C ILE A 649 2.08 -19.76 -22.59
N THR A 650 2.28 -18.55 -22.06
CA THR A 650 1.36 -17.90 -21.11
C THR A 650 0.27 -17.06 -21.78
N TYR A 651 0.29 -16.96 -23.12
CA TYR A 651 -0.60 -16.07 -23.88
C TYR A 651 -2.11 -16.37 -23.76
N PRO A 652 -2.57 -17.62 -23.62
CA PRO A 652 -4.00 -17.90 -23.41
C PRO A 652 -4.58 -17.21 -22.17
N VAL A 653 -3.77 -17.04 -21.11
CA VAL A 653 -4.19 -16.34 -19.87
C VAL A 653 -4.42 -14.85 -20.12
N ILE A 654 -3.71 -14.25 -21.10
CA ILE A 654 -3.88 -12.84 -21.49
C ILE A 654 -5.29 -12.60 -22.02
N GLN A 655 -5.76 -13.47 -22.90
CA GLN A 655 -7.06 -13.31 -23.55
C GLN A 655 -8.18 -13.34 -22.50
N LEU A 656 -8.10 -14.28 -21.56
CA LEU A 656 -9.04 -14.35 -20.42
C LEU A 656 -8.95 -13.11 -19.51
N ALA A 657 -7.74 -12.58 -19.29
CA ALA A 657 -7.54 -11.38 -18.48
C ALA A 657 -8.08 -10.11 -19.14
N LEU A 658 -8.06 -10.03 -20.48
CA LEU A 658 -8.64 -8.93 -21.25
C LEU A 658 -10.17 -8.95 -21.21
N GLU A 659 -10.78 -10.14 -21.33
CA GLU A 659 -12.24 -10.32 -21.36
C GLU A 659 -12.92 -10.04 -20.00
N CYS A 660 -12.22 -10.27 -18.88
CA CYS A 660 -12.76 -10.03 -17.54
C CYS A 660 -12.71 -8.53 -17.12
N GLY A 661 -12.20 -7.65 -17.97
CA GLY A 661 -11.92 -6.25 -17.64
C GLY A 661 -12.99 -5.27 -18.10
N SER A 662 -14.10 -5.12 -17.37
CA SER A 662 -14.79 -3.84 -17.09
C SER A 662 -16.26 -4.05 -16.73
N SER A 663 -16.60 -3.86 -15.46
CA SER A 663 -17.97 -3.58 -15.06
C SER A 663 -17.90 -2.56 -13.93
N ASP A 664 -18.14 -1.30 -14.28
CA ASP A 664 -18.16 -0.18 -13.31
C ASP A 664 -19.58 -0.10 -12.73
N GLU A 665 -19.92 -1.02 -11.83
CA GLU A 665 -21.28 -1.20 -11.27
C GLU A 665 -21.81 0.03 -10.49
N LEU A 666 -20.97 1.05 -10.23
CA LEU A 666 -21.30 2.25 -9.44
C LEU A 666 -21.20 3.57 -10.23
N TRP A 667 -21.31 3.51 -11.56
CA TRP A 667 -21.09 4.65 -12.45
C TRP A 667 -21.95 5.89 -12.13
N LEU A 668 -23.25 5.72 -11.81
CA LEU A 668 -24.17 6.83 -11.53
C LEU A 668 -23.76 7.64 -10.28
N CYS A 669 -23.39 6.96 -9.19
CA CYS A 669 -22.92 7.61 -7.97
C CYS A 669 -21.61 8.40 -8.22
N ASN A 670 -20.71 7.85 -9.05
CA ASN A 670 -19.46 8.52 -9.42
C ASN A 670 -19.71 9.77 -10.28
N ALA A 671 -20.68 9.74 -11.19
CA ALA A 671 -21.03 10.88 -12.02
C ALA A 671 -21.54 12.08 -11.18
N CYS A 672 -22.45 11.84 -10.23
CA CYS A 672 -22.94 12.88 -9.33
C CYS A 672 -21.81 13.49 -8.49
N LEU A 673 -20.93 12.66 -7.92
CA LEU A 673 -19.79 13.15 -7.13
C LEU A 673 -18.81 13.99 -7.95
N ARG A 674 -18.53 13.59 -9.20
CA ARG A 674 -17.69 14.37 -10.12
C ARG A 674 -18.33 15.73 -10.40
N PHE A 675 -19.63 15.78 -10.66
CA PHE A 675 -20.35 17.05 -10.86
C PHE A 675 -20.22 17.99 -9.66
N PHE A 676 -20.45 17.51 -8.43
CA PHE A 676 -20.29 18.34 -7.23
C PHE A 676 -18.85 18.85 -7.04
N ARG A 677 -17.84 18.00 -7.31
CA ARG A 677 -16.43 18.42 -7.25
C ARG A 677 -16.11 19.52 -8.27
N ARG A 678 -16.64 19.42 -9.49
CA ARG A 678 -16.49 20.46 -10.52
C ARG A 678 -17.08 21.79 -10.07
N VAL A 679 -18.32 21.76 -9.58
CA VAL A 679 -19.02 22.97 -9.11
C VAL A 679 -18.25 23.62 -7.96
N LYS A 680 -17.84 22.82 -6.96
CA LYS A 680 -17.05 23.30 -5.82
C LYS A 680 -15.75 23.96 -6.25
N LEU A 681 -14.96 23.31 -7.12
CA LEU A 681 -13.67 23.83 -7.54
C LEU A 681 -13.81 25.11 -8.39
N ASN A 682 -14.82 25.17 -9.25
CA ASN A 682 -15.05 26.32 -10.13
C ASN A 682 -15.57 27.55 -9.36
N TRP A 683 -16.43 27.35 -8.36
CA TRP A 683 -17.01 28.45 -7.57
C TRP A 683 -16.10 28.90 -6.43
N PHE A 684 -15.36 27.97 -5.83
CA PHE A 684 -14.49 28.22 -4.68
C PHE A 684 -13.11 27.61 -4.91
N PRO A 685 -12.30 28.19 -5.82
CA PRO A 685 -10.94 27.71 -6.04
C PRO A 685 -10.12 27.92 -4.76
N PRO A 686 -9.46 26.88 -4.22
CA PRO A 686 -8.69 27.00 -2.98
C PRO A 686 -7.46 27.89 -3.18
N ALA A 687 -6.99 28.59 -2.14
CA ALA A 687 -5.74 29.37 -2.24
C ALA A 687 -4.53 28.48 -2.56
N VAL A 688 -4.57 27.23 -2.11
CA VAL A 688 -3.55 26.21 -2.36
C VAL A 688 -4.23 24.97 -2.93
N LEU A 689 -3.89 24.63 -4.17
CA LEU A 689 -4.40 23.45 -4.86
C LEU A 689 -3.32 22.36 -4.89
N ASP A 690 -3.58 21.26 -4.18
CA ASP A 690 -2.71 20.08 -4.24
C ASP A 690 -2.86 19.38 -5.59
N THR A 691 -1.73 19.15 -6.26
CA THR A 691 -1.71 18.41 -7.52
C THR A 691 -1.80 16.90 -7.31
N GLY A 692 -1.54 16.38 -6.11
CA GLY A 692 -1.42 14.95 -5.84
C GLY A 692 -0.09 14.33 -6.31
N GLN A 693 0.86 15.16 -6.77
CA GLN A 693 2.26 14.78 -7.07
C GLN A 693 3.24 15.27 -6.00
N GLY A 694 2.71 15.74 -4.87
CA GLY A 694 3.50 16.25 -3.74
C GLY A 694 3.96 17.70 -3.88
N PHE A 695 3.53 18.42 -4.92
CA PHE A 695 3.68 19.88 -5.06
C PHE A 695 2.33 20.56 -5.30
N LYS A 696 2.26 21.87 -5.03
CA LYS A 696 1.04 22.65 -4.96
C LYS A 696 1.04 23.80 -5.96
N LEU A 697 -0.13 24.08 -6.54
CA LEU A 697 -0.41 25.33 -7.23
C LEU A 697 -0.94 26.34 -6.21
N VAL A 698 -0.52 27.59 -6.33
CA VAL A 698 -0.73 28.61 -5.29
C VAL A 698 -1.30 29.88 -5.89
N ARG A 699 -2.16 30.52 -5.11
CA ARG A 699 -2.79 31.79 -5.40
C ARG A 699 -2.63 32.72 -4.20
N SER A 700 -2.34 33.99 -4.50
CA SER A 700 -2.33 35.11 -3.57
C SER A 700 -3.72 35.67 -3.28
#